data_AF-A0A0V1L918-F1
#
_entry.id   AF-A0A0V1L918-F1
#
_cell.length_a   1.000
_cell.length_b   1.000
_cell.length_c   1.000
_cell.angle_alpha   90.00
_cell.angle_beta   90.00
_cell.angle_gamma   90.00
#
_symmetry.space_group_name_H-M   'P 1'
#
loop_
_entity.id
_entity.type
_entity.pdbx_description
1 polymer ?
#
loop_
_entity_poly.entity_id
_entity_poly.type
_entity_poly.pdbx_seq_one_letter_code
_entity_poly.pdbx_strand_id
1 'polypeptide(L)'
;LSTTVLLVGSRFRHLFFRRHIFYSSYNLKNIIPMEQEHSTLESMMAKMDFGNKLDIEMNPWPDFIQRRLDLWAKYMKNYNDELAKKQSEPITVTLPDGKEVEAVSWRTSPLDIMTKLNMGGRPIISKVDGVLWDLERPLEKSCNLQFLLFDDDEGKQVFWHSTAHVLGEAAERLFGCCLCYGPPIENGFYYDMFMDDRTVTAEDMDKLEKIMKAAIDGKQRFERLELKKEELMEMFKYNPFKLRILENKVKTPTTTAYRCGPLIDLCRGPHVRHTGLLNSFKITKNSSTFWEGDSSMESLQRVYGVSFPSSKQLKLWEKMREEAASRDHRKLGRQQELFIFHELSPGSAFFFPRGAYIYNTLVEFLRKQYRKRGFREVITPNIYNSRLWETSGHWQHYAKNMFKNELSGALSGLTRVRRFQQDDAHIFCRQDQIASEIEGCLDFLRFVYETLGFSMKLYLSTRPDDFMGDVKTWDEAEAQLQCALEKFKLPWTLNAGDGAFYGPKIDIIVLDAMQRQHQCATIQLDFQLPVRFDLHYVDENHVKQRPVIIHRAVLGSIERMIAVLTENFAGKWPFWLSPRQAMVIPVHPEFDDYALQVQQKIFDAGFECDVDVDASDTMKKKIRNAQLGKWNFILVVGAKEKENSSVNIRTRDNAVLGEYSLEKLIEKFNFLKENYILKTSRFIIVTMKSVQLLKYSSTLDDDDYDSAESSSLQNKIIEQFSLSEVKKSNDNKNCEKLKIDDDNAVQNEEEIFKWLNEQRSTFTYGLSDDQALTNLIKSTVGTGVLAVPEAFSNAGLWFGLIFLIFTVIINLCCLRILVRTSQMMCLRSGKAAVDYGTLAELSVFHGPKPLRRFKRHAKFLVNISLAFSQLGMCSVYFVFIAEHIKQTVEVQNTFSLATYMAFLLPLFLALCSIRHLKYLAIPSTLANLVYCVAFVITFQYIFQELPSWRRLPSIQSLDRLPLAFGSLMFAFSAAGTILPIENKTKFPKSMNAWNGVLNTSCALSTILYIAVGFYGYIRFGSDVAGSITLNLPKDEPLYKAVKLMVSFVVSISYPMQFYVPMDIVILKLQQTIDRPGLRLAAEYAIRYTLVLITFTFAELVPHLGLFISLVGALTTSALTFIFPPIIEILCEYRGSVHNRRWQLLVFGNLLICLFGMVGLLTGTITSIKAILHSFRVNE
;
A
#
# COMPACT_ATOMS: atom_id res chain seq x y z
N LEU A 1 20.73 48.40 39.10
CA LEU A 1 20.09 49.49 39.86
C LEU A 1 18.60 49.50 39.53
N SER A 2 17.77 49.45 40.58
CA SER A 2 16.38 49.94 40.74
C SER A 2 15.22 49.55 39.78
N THR A 3 14.33 48.72 40.35
CA THR A 3 12.89 48.97 40.56
C THR A 3 11.88 48.17 39.70
N THR A 4 11.35 47.13 40.36
CA THR A 4 10.05 46.45 40.23
C THR A 4 8.86 47.42 40.44
N VAL A 5 7.68 47.13 39.86
CA VAL A 5 6.31 47.14 40.48
C VAL A 5 5.16 47.73 39.60
N LEU A 6 4.10 46.90 39.40
CA LEU A 6 2.64 47.17 39.23
C LEU A 6 2.02 47.74 37.92
N LEU A 7 1.05 47.02 37.31
CA LEU A 7 -0.40 47.16 37.58
C LEU A 7 -1.30 46.31 36.66
N VAL A 8 -2.20 45.55 37.30
CA VAL A 8 -3.48 45.06 36.81
C VAL A 8 -4.53 46.14 37.07
N GLY A 9 -5.42 46.47 36.12
CA GLY A 9 -6.66 47.21 36.45
C GLY A 9 -7.31 48.07 35.34
N SER A 10 -8.36 47.52 34.74
CA SER A 10 -9.61 48.19 34.28
C SER A 10 -9.60 49.57 33.62
N ARG A 11 -10.23 49.66 32.43
CA ARG A 11 -11.40 50.55 32.21
C ARG A 11 -12.20 50.11 30.99
N PHE A 12 -13.40 49.60 31.29
CA PHE A 12 -14.51 49.26 30.41
C PHE A 12 -15.62 50.29 30.67
N ARG A 13 -16.49 50.53 29.66
CA ARG A 13 -17.70 51.40 29.57
C ARG A 13 -17.44 52.78 28.91
N HIS A 14 -18.31 53.33 28.06
CA HIS A 14 -19.70 53.02 27.67
C HIS A 14 -20.06 53.77 26.38
N LEU A 15 -20.88 53.15 25.53
CA LEU A 15 -22.02 53.73 24.77
C LEU A 15 -22.79 52.51 24.20
N PHE A 16 -23.81 51.98 24.89
CA PHE A 16 -25.26 52.29 24.80
C PHE A 16 -25.87 51.87 23.44
N PHE A 17 -27.01 51.15 23.28
CA PHE A 17 -28.20 50.73 24.06
C PHE A 17 -28.71 49.40 23.40
N ARG A 18 -29.07 48.31 24.13
CA ARG A 18 -30.45 47.81 24.44
C ARG A 18 -31.32 47.49 23.19
N ARG A 19 -32.15 46.43 23.09
CA ARG A 19 -32.73 45.42 24.00
C ARG A 19 -33.60 44.44 23.16
N HIS A 20 -33.79 43.21 23.66
CA HIS A 20 -34.99 42.35 23.61
C HIS A 20 -35.19 41.15 22.64
N ILE A 21 -35.12 39.94 23.24
CA ILE A 21 -36.11 38.81 23.36
C ILE A 21 -36.78 38.23 22.08
N PHE A 22 -36.57 36.93 21.78
CA PHE A 22 -37.52 35.80 22.04
C PHE A 22 -37.02 34.46 21.46
N TYR A 23 -37.04 33.43 22.31
CA TYR A 23 -37.16 32.01 21.96
C TYR A 23 -38.67 31.68 21.90
N SER A 24 -39.18 31.07 20.84
CA SER A 24 -40.26 30.07 20.95
C SER A 24 -40.50 29.34 19.62
N SER A 25 -40.47 28.02 19.72
CA SER A 25 -41.28 27.02 19.02
C SER A 25 -42.70 27.46 18.61
N TYR A 26 -43.19 27.04 17.44
CA TYR A 26 -44.32 26.09 17.27
C TYR A 26 -44.77 25.94 15.79
N ASN A 27 -45.05 24.67 15.46
CA ASN A 27 -45.90 24.03 14.44
C ASN A 27 -46.92 24.78 13.54
N LEU A 28 -47.16 24.10 12.40
CA LEU A 28 -48.42 23.84 11.66
C LEU A 28 -49.05 24.91 10.74
N LYS A 29 -49.28 24.44 9.49
CA LYS A 29 -50.34 24.73 8.50
C LYS A 29 -50.60 26.19 8.11
N ASN A 30 -50.48 26.49 6.82
CA ASN A 30 -51.63 26.92 6.01
C ASN A 30 -51.35 26.93 4.49
N ILE A 31 -52.45 26.74 3.78
CA ILE A 31 -52.67 26.51 2.33
C ILE A 31 -52.79 27.88 1.62
N ILE A 32 -52.87 27.85 0.27
CA ILE A 32 -53.57 28.78 -0.66
C ILE A 32 -52.64 29.78 -1.42
N PRO A 33 -52.87 30.16 -2.71
CA PRO A 33 -53.52 29.49 -3.86
C PRO A 33 -52.65 29.48 -5.15
N MET A 34 -53.15 28.81 -6.19
CA MET A 34 -52.81 29.05 -7.59
C MET A 34 -53.45 30.35 -8.10
N GLU A 35 -52.66 31.23 -8.74
CA GLU A 35 -53.12 32.01 -9.90
C GLU A 35 -51.92 32.50 -10.75
N GLN A 36 -52.20 32.74 -12.02
CA GLN A 36 -51.29 32.76 -13.19
C GLN A 36 -50.30 33.93 -13.23
N GLU A 37 -49.08 33.68 -13.69
CA GLU A 37 -48.33 34.70 -14.45
C GLU A 37 -47.30 34.05 -15.41
N HIS A 38 -47.52 34.30 -16.70
CA HIS A 38 -46.56 34.02 -17.77
C HIS A 38 -45.37 35.00 -17.64
N SER A 39 -44.26 34.56 -17.05
CA SER A 39 -42.96 35.16 -17.33
C SER A 39 -41.80 34.14 -17.25
N THR A 40 -41.36 33.78 -18.46
CA THR A 40 -39.99 33.39 -18.85
C THR A 40 -39.40 32.10 -18.26
N LEU A 41 -39.19 31.12 -19.16
CA LEU A 41 -38.37 29.91 -19.01
C LEU A 41 -37.03 30.15 -18.29
N GLU A 42 -36.46 31.36 -18.42
CA GLU A 42 -35.23 31.79 -17.74
C GLU A 42 -35.33 31.72 -16.20
N SER A 43 -36.50 32.02 -15.62
CA SER A 43 -36.68 31.98 -14.15
C SER A 43 -36.81 30.55 -13.61
N MET A 44 -37.28 29.60 -14.44
CA MET A 44 -37.34 28.17 -14.10
C MET A 44 -35.98 27.49 -14.26
N MET A 45 -35.19 27.88 -15.27
CA MET A 45 -33.82 27.38 -15.45
C MET A 45 -32.89 27.89 -14.35
N ALA A 46 -33.08 29.11 -13.85
CA ALA A 46 -32.32 29.69 -12.74
C ALA A 46 -32.60 29.03 -11.36
N LYS A 47 -33.60 28.14 -11.25
CA LYS A 47 -33.98 27.45 -10.01
C LYS A 47 -33.81 25.91 -10.05
N MET A 48 -33.10 25.36 -11.05
CA MET A 48 -32.62 23.98 -10.93
C MET A 48 -31.36 23.97 -10.06
N ASP A 49 -31.52 23.56 -8.80
CA ASP A 49 -30.41 23.30 -7.88
C ASP A 49 -29.58 22.12 -8.43
N PHE A 50 -28.54 22.42 -9.23
CA PHE A 50 -27.63 21.43 -9.84
C PHE A 50 -26.75 20.70 -8.81
N GLY A 51 -27.02 20.85 -7.51
CA GLY A 51 -26.09 20.56 -6.43
C GLY A 51 -24.99 21.62 -6.44
N ASN A 52 -24.82 22.34 -5.33
CA ASN A 52 -23.87 23.45 -5.17
C ASN A 52 -22.61 23.33 -6.06
N LYS A 53 -22.51 24.18 -7.09
CA LYS A 53 -21.30 24.30 -7.93
C LYS A 53 -20.10 24.51 -7.01
N LEU A 54 -19.13 23.62 -7.09
CA LEU A 54 -17.94 23.65 -6.24
C LEU A 54 -16.86 24.51 -6.90
N ASP A 55 -16.07 25.23 -6.08
CA ASP A 55 -14.95 26.07 -6.54
C ASP A 55 -13.83 25.28 -7.27
N ILE A 56 -13.89 23.94 -7.22
CA ILE A 56 -12.91 23.03 -7.86
C ILE A 56 -13.27 22.66 -9.30
N GLU A 57 -14.45 23.04 -9.77
CA GLU A 57 -14.96 22.75 -11.11
C GLU A 57 -14.50 23.78 -12.14
N MET A 58 -14.60 23.45 -13.43
CA MET A 58 -14.37 24.41 -14.50
C MET A 58 -15.35 25.61 -14.38
N ASN A 59 -14.83 26.82 -14.55
CA ASN A 59 -15.64 28.02 -14.53
C ASN A 59 -15.16 29.02 -15.61
N PRO A 60 -15.95 29.26 -16.68
CA PRO A 60 -17.24 28.62 -16.98
C PRO A 60 -17.10 27.13 -17.33
N TRP A 61 -18.21 26.39 -17.26
CA TRP A 61 -18.28 25.05 -17.85
C TRP A 61 -18.21 25.15 -19.38
N PRO A 62 -17.83 24.07 -20.08
CA PRO A 62 -17.84 24.04 -21.54
C PRO A 62 -19.24 24.32 -22.13
N ASP A 63 -19.29 25.09 -23.22
CA ASP A 63 -20.53 25.52 -23.89
C ASP A 63 -21.41 24.34 -24.35
N PHE A 64 -20.79 23.20 -24.66
CA PHE A 64 -21.53 22.01 -25.10
C PHE A 64 -22.49 21.46 -24.03
N ILE A 65 -22.22 21.70 -22.74
CA ILE A 65 -23.11 21.26 -21.66
C ILE A 65 -24.44 21.98 -21.75
N GLN A 66 -24.41 23.31 -21.86
CA GLN A 66 -25.63 24.11 -21.96
C GLN A 66 -26.40 23.81 -23.26
N ARG A 67 -25.69 23.70 -24.39
CA ARG A 67 -26.30 23.35 -25.68
C ARG A 67 -27.03 22.00 -25.64
N ARG A 68 -26.45 20.97 -25.02
CA ARG A 68 -27.12 19.67 -24.85
C ARG A 68 -28.37 19.79 -23.98
N LEU A 69 -28.34 20.59 -22.91
CA LEU A 69 -29.50 20.81 -22.05
C LEU A 69 -30.66 21.49 -22.80
N ASP A 70 -30.35 22.47 -23.63
CA ASP A 70 -31.35 23.17 -24.44
C ASP A 70 -32.00 22.22 -25.48
N LEU A 71 -31.17 21.40 -26.15
CA LEU A 71 -31.64 20.35 -27.05
C LEU A 71 -32.48 19.30 -26.32
N TRP A 72 -32.05 18.86 -25.14
CA TRP A 72 -32.81 17.92 -24.30
C TRP A 72 -34.18 18.48 -23.94
N ALA A 73 -34.26 19.73 -23.49
CA ALA A 73 -35.54 20.37 -23.16
C ALA A 73 -36.50 20.39 -24.37
N LYS A 74 -35.97 20.70 -25.56
CA LYS A 74 -36.74 20.67 -26.81
C LYS A 74 -37.26 19.26 -27.14
N TYR A 75 -36.38 18.26 -27.13
CA TYR A 75 -36.77 16.90 -27.53
C TYR A 75 -37.63 16.19 -26.48
N MET A 76 -37.38 16.42 -25.19
CA MET A 76 -38.19 15.88 -24.10
C MET A 76 -39.62 16.41 -24.15
N LYS A 77 -39.80 17.69 -24.53
CA LYS A 77 -41.13 18.26 -24.76
C LYS A 77 -41.86 17.53 -25.88
N ASN A 78 -41.21 17.35 -27.04
CA ASN A 78 -41.79 16.63 -28.17
C ASN A 78 -42.19 15.19 -27.78
N TYR A 79 -41.32 14.48 -27.06
CA TYR A 79 -41.58 13.13 -26.59
C TYR A 79 -42.78 13.05 -25.63
N ASN A 80 -42.88 13.98 -24.67
CA ASN A 80 -44.02 14.04 -23.76
C ASN A 80 -45.33 14.33 -24.50
N ASP A 81 -45.30 15.21 -25.51
CA ASP A 81 -46.46 15.51 -26.35
C ASP A 81 -46.89 14.29 -27.20
N GLU A 82 -45.94 13.48 -27.67
CA GLU A 82 -46.23 12.21 -28.36
C GLU A 82 -46.78 11.15 -27.41
N LEU A 83 -46.22 11.03 -26.20
CA LEU A 83 -46.65 10.05 -25.19
C LEU A 83 -48.05 10.38 -24.64
N ALA A 84 -48.40 11.68 -24.58
CA ALA A 84 -49.75 12.13 -24.25
C ALA A 84 -50.78 11.70 -25.31
N LYS A 85 -50.39 11.67 -26.59
CA LYS A 85 -51.27 11.26 -27.72
C LYS A 85 -51.47 9.75 -27.83
N LYS A 86 -50.63 8.92 -27.19
CA LYS A 86 -50.79 7.46 -27.23
C LYS A 86 -52.07 7.02 -26.53
N GLN A 87 -52.84 6.14 -27.20
CA GLN A 87 -54.06 5.56 -26.66
C GLN A 87 -53.73 4.70 -25.43
N SER A 88 -54.49 4.88 -24.35
CA SER A 88 -54.32 4.17 -23.09
C SER A 88 -55.35 3.04 -22.99
N GLU A 89 -54.89 1.82 -22.78
CA GLU A 89 -55.71 0.62 -22.63
C GLU A 89 -55.50 -0.02 -21.25
N PRO A 90 -56.53 -0.67 -20.67
CA PRO A 90 -56.36 -1.50 -19.48
C PRO A 90 -55.41 -2.67 -19.76
N ILE A 91 -54.43 -2.88 -18.89
CA ILE A 91 -53.45 -3.96 -18.99
C ILE A 91 -53.32 -4.69 -17.65
N THR A 92 -52.88 -5.95 -17.71
CA THR A 92 -52.66 -6.80 -16.53
C THR A 92 -51.17 -6.99 -16.32
N VAL A 93 -50.71 -6.75 -15.08
CA VAL A 93 -49.32 -6.97 -14.67
C VAL A 93 -49.26 -8.16 -13.73
N THR A 94 -48.48 -9.18 -14.10
CA THR A 94 -48.31 -10.41 -13.31
C THR A 94 -46.99 -10.39 -12.55
N LEU A 95 -47.02 -10.61 -11.24
CA LEU A 95 -45.84 -10.67 -10.37
C LEU A 95 -45.31 -12.11 -10.22
N PRO A 96 -44.08 -12.33 -9.70
CA PRO A 96 -43.49 -13.66 -9.59
C PRO A 96 -44.23 -14.60 -8.62
N ASP A 97 -45.02 -14.05 -7.70
CA ASP A 97 -45.90 -14.81 -6.79
C ASP A 97 -47.24 -15.21 -7.44
N GLY A 98 -47.43 -14.89 -8.72
CA GLY A 98 -48.65 -15.13 -9.48
C GLY A 98 -49.74 -14.08 -9.26
N LYS A 99 -49.48 -13.04 -8.47
CA LYS A 99 -50.45 -11.96 -8.23
C LYS A 99 -50.59 -11.07 -9.46
N GLU A 100 -51.84 -10.84 -9.87
CA GLU A 100 -52.17 -9.93 -10.96
C GLU A 100 -52.58 -8.56 -10.43
N VAL A 101 -52.14 -7.50 -11.10
CA VAL A 101 -52.43 -6.11 -10.75
C VAL A 101 -52.89 -5.36 -12.01
N GLU A 102 -54.05 -4.71 -11.90
CA GLU A 102 -54.55 -3.82 -12.96
C GLU A 102 -53.69 -2.57 -13.09
N ALA A 103 -53.36 -2.25 -14.34
CA ALA A 103 -52.56 -1.12 -14.77
C ALA A 103 -53.12 -0.52 -16.07
N VAL A 104 -52.61 0.63 -16.48
CA VAL A 104 -53.01 1.30 -17.72
C VAL A 104 -51.77 1.53 -18.58
N SER A 105 -51.82 1.08 -19.84
CA SER A 105 -50.71 1.21 -20.79
C SER A 105 -50.33 2.68 -20.97
N TRP A 106 -49.03 2.98 -21.09
CA TRP A 106 -48.48 4.33 -21.25
C TRP A 106 -48.76 5.29 -20.08
N ARG A 107 -49.30 4.80 -18.96
CA ARG A 107 -49.63 5.61 -17.78
C ARG A 107 -49.07 5.04 -16.49
N THR A 108 -49.20 3.73 -16.27
CA THR A 108 -48.71 3.07 -15.06
C THR A 108 -47.27 2.59 -15.25
N SER A 109 -46.39 2.93 -14.31
CA SER A 109 -44.99 2.47 -14.26
C SER A 109 -44.79 1.35 -13.21
N PRO A 110 -43.68 0.59 -13.27
CA PRO A 110 -43.31 -0.34 -12.19
C PRO A 110 -43.26 0.32 -10.81
N LEU A 111 -42.86 1.59 -10.73
CA LEU A 111 -42.85 2.35 -9.49
C LEU A 111 -44.26 2.58 -8.92
N ASP A 112 -45.25 2.83 -9.78
CA ASP A 112 -46.64 3.00 -9.36
C ASP A 112 -47.20 1.69 -8.82
N ILE A 113 -46.88 0.55 -9.46
CA ILE A 113 -47.25 -0.79 -8.98
C ILE A 113 -46.61 -1.07 -7.62
N MET A 114 -45.32 -0.79 -7.48
CA MET A 114 -44.60 -0.95 -6.21
C MET A 114 -45.24 -0.13 -5.08
N THR A 115 -45.62 1.12 -5.39
CA THR A 115 -46.26 2.05 -4.45
C THR A 115 -47.66 1.56 -4.08
N LYS A 116 -48.46 1.11 -5.06
CA LYS A 116 -49.80 0.55 -4.86
C LYS A 116 -49.79 -0.70 -3.98
N LEU A 117 -48.73 -1.49 -4.04
CA LEU A 117 -48.57 -2.74 -3.30
C LEU A 117 -47.91 -2.57 -1.92
N ASN A 118 -47.47 -1.36 -1.54
CA ASN A 118 -46.70 -1.10 -0.32
C ASN A 118 -45.52 -2.08 -0.14
N MET A 119 -44.82 -2.39 -1.24
CA MET A 119 -43.73 -3.37 -1.18
C MET A 119 -42.59 -2.85 -0.29
N GLY A 120 -42.19 -3.68 0.68
CA GLY A 120 -40.99 -3.44 1.50
C GLY A 120 -39.72 -3.73 0.71
N GLY A 121 -38.72 -2.85 0.80
CA GLY A 121 -37.45 -2.98 0.07
C GLY A 121 -37.10 -1.71 -0.71
N ARG A 122 -35.85 -1.57 -1.12
CA ARG A 122 -35.40 -0.50 -2.03
C ARG A 122 -34.97 -1.15 -3.36
N PRO A 123 -35.91 -1.54 -4.22
CA PRO A 123 -35.56 -2.09 -5.52
C PRO A 123 -34.76 -1.08 -6.32
N ILE A 124 -33.72 -1.59 -6.98
CA ILE A 124 -32.78 -0.81 -7.78
C ILE A 124 -33.35 -0.62 -9.18
N ILE A 125 -33.94 -1.68 -9.75
CA ILE A 125 -34.48 -1.72 -11.11
C ILE A 125 -35.63 -2.73 -11.22
N SER A 126 -36.33 -2.76 -12.36
CA SER A 126 -37.34 -3.77 -12.68
C SER A 126 -36.98 -4.57 -13.94
N LYS A 127 -37.64 -5.71 -14.12
CA LYS A 127 -37.59 -6.56 -15.31
C LYS A 127 -39.01 -6.78 -15.81
N VAL A 128 -39.28 -6.42 -17.06
CA VAL A 128 -40.58 -6.52 -17.74
C VAL A 128 -40.44 -7.53 -18.87
N ASP A 129 -41.17 -8.64 -18.81
CA ASP A 129 -41.08 -9.76 -19.75
C ASP A 129 -39.63 -10.24 -19.98
N GLY A 130 -38.85 -10.31 -18.92
CA GLY A 130 -37.45 -10.73 -18.99
C GLY A 130 -36.47 -9.65 -19.48
N VAL A 131 -36.91 -8.42 -19.73
CA VAL A 131 -36.06 -7.30 -20.17
C VAL A 131 -35.91 -6.27 -19.06
N LEU A 132 -34.69 -5.78 -18.81
CA LEU A 132 -34.44 -4.74 -17.81
C LEU A 132 -35.18 -3.43 -18.17
N TRP A 133 -35.81 -2.82 -17.17
CA TRP A 133 -36.77 -1.73 -17.36
C TRP A 133 -36.67 -0.71 -16.22
N ASP A 134 -36.55 0.58 -16.55
CA ASP A 134 -36.52 1.67 -15.55
C ASP A 134 -37.79 1.70 -14.71
N LEU A 135 -37.66 1.94 -13.41
CA LEU A 135 -38.79 1.93 -12.48
C LEU A 135 -39.86 2.99 -12.83
N GLU A 136 -39.45 4.11 -13.42
CA GLU A 136 -40.34 5.21 -13.80
C GLU A 136 -40.79 5.13 -15.28
N ARG A 137 -40.33 4.12 -16.06
CA ARG A 137 -40.74 3.94 -17.45
C ARG A 137 -42.14 3.30 -17.50
N PRO A 138 -43.15 3.93 -18.15
CA PRO A 138 -44.49 3.38 -18.26
C PRO A 138 -44.51 2.01 -18.94
N LEU A 139 -45.41 1.14 -18.51
CA LEU A 139 -45.66 -0.17 -19.12
C LEU A 139 -46.47 0.01 -20.40
N GLU A 140 -46.12 -0.74 -21.44
CA GLU A 140 -46.69 -0.55 -22.78
C GLU A 140 -47.81 -1.55 -23.09
N LYS A 141 -47.81 -2.72 -22.43
CA LYS A 141 -48.75 -3.83 -22.61
C LYS A 141 -48.80 -4.69 -21.34
N SER A 142 -49.74 -5.65 -21.29
CA SER A 142 -49.76 -6.68 -20.24
C SER A 142 -48.43 -7.44 -20.23
N CYS A 143 -47.86 -7.65 -19.04
CA CYS A 143 -46.49 -8.14 -18.91
C CYS A 143 -46.23 -8.80 -17.54
N ASN A 144 -45.15 -9.56 -17.48
CA ASN A 144 -44.60 -10.10 -16.24
C ASN A 144 -43.60 -9.10 -15.65
N LEU A 145 -43.83 -8.69 -14.40
CA LEU A 145 -43.01 -7.69 -13.70
C LEU A 145 -42.25 -8.33 -12.54
N GLN A 146 -40.93 -8.19 -12.54
CA GLN A 146 -40.06 -8.57 -11.44
C GLN A 146 -39.27 -7.35 -10.95
N PHE A 147 -39.12 -7.20 -9.64
CA PHE A 147 -38.24 -6.18 -9.04
C PHE A 147 -36.90 -6.78 -8.67
N LEU A 148 -35.81 -6.07 -8.98
CA LEU A 148 -34.45 -6.49 -8.67
C LEU A 148 -33.85 -5.61 -7.57
N LEU A 149 -33.21 -6.25 -6.60
CA LEU A 149 -32.47 -5.63 -5.51
C LEU A 149 -30.99 -5.47 -5.90
N PHE A 150 -30.20 -4.85 -5.01
CA PHE A 150 -28.75 -4.73 -5.23
C PHE A 150 -28.03 -6.09 -5.19
N ASP A 151 -28.57 -7.08 -4.48
CA ASP A 151 -27.89 -8.37 -4.35
C ASP A 151 -28.00 -9.24 -5.62
N ASP A 152 -28.96 -8.92 -6.50
CA ASP A 152 -29.10 -9.52 -7.84
C ASP A 152 -27.99 -9.01 -8.78
N ASP A 153 -27.42 -9.88 -9.61
CA ASP A 153 -26.27 -9.53 -10.46
C ASP A 153 -26.60 -8.45 -11.49
N GLU A 154 -27.77 -8.53 -12.15
CA GLU A 154 -28.27 -7.46 -13.04
C GLU A 154 -28.50 -6.15 -12.25
N GLY A 155 -28.95 -6.25 -10.99
CA GLY A 155 -29.12 -5.12 -10.09
C GLY A 155 -27.80 -4.41 -9.75
N LYS A 156 -26.73 -5.16 -9.47
CA LYS A 156 -25.36 -4.60 -9.26
C LYS A 156 -24.86 -3.90 -10.52
N GLN A 157 -25.03 -4.53 -11.69
CA GLN A 157 -24.59 -3.95 -12.96
C GLN A 157 -25.27 -2.61 -13.23
N VAL A 158 -26.58 -2.51 -13.07
CA VAL A 158 -27.33 -1.24 -13.22
C VAL A 158 -26.88 -0.20 -12.19
N PHE A 159 -26.64 -0.62 -10.94
CA PHE A 159 -26.17 0.27 -9.87
C PHE A 159 -24.79 0.87 -10.19
N TRP A 160 -23.83 0.03 -10.61
CA TRP A 160 -22.50 0.46 -11.00
C TRP A 160 -22.49 1.28 -12.28
N HIS A 161 -23.32 0.91 -13.27
CA HIS A 161 -23.49 1.68 -14.50
C HIS A 161 -24.02 3.09 -14.22
N SER A 162 -24.99 3.22 -13.32
CA SER A 162 -25.49 4.51 -12.86
C SER A 162 -24.43 5.33 -12.13
N THR A 163 -23.55 4.68 -11.38
CA THR A 163 -22.43 5.37 -10.72
C THR A 163 -21.36 5.81 -11.72
N ALA A 164 -21.15 5.05 -12.80
CA ALA A 164 -20.29 5.46 -13.91
C ALA A 164 -20.78 6.78 -14.51
N HIS A 165 -22.09 6.95 -14.72
CA HIS A 165 -22.64 8.23 -15.20
C HIS A 165 -22.35 9.39 -14.24
N VAL A 166 -22.47 9.19 -12.92
CA VAL A 166 -22.08 10.23 -11.94
C VAL A 166 -20.59 10.57 -12.04
N LEU A 167 -19.72 9.59 -12.30
CA LEU A 167 -18.30 9.84 -12.59
C LEU A 167 -18.11 10.60 -13.91
N GLY A 168 -18.88 10.29 -14.95
CA GLY A 168 -18.88 11.00 -16.23
C GLY A 168 -19.28 12.48 -16.07
N GLU A 169 -20.33 12.76 -15.29
CA GLU A 169 -20.74 14.13 -14.93
C GLU A 169 -19.60 14.87 -14.22
N ALA A 170 -19.00 14.23 -13.22
CA ALA A 170 -17.87 14.81 -12.48
C ALA A 170 -16.67 15.09 -13.39
N ALA A 171 -16.39 14.21 -14.35
CA ALA A 171 -15.31 14.37 -15.31
C ALA A 171 -15.56 15.49 -16.33
N GLU A 172 -16.78 15.65 -16.85
CA GLU A 172 -17.12 16.79 -17.72
C GLU A 172 -17.02 18.12 -16.95
N ARG A 173 -17.50 18.16 -15.69
CA ARG A 173 -17.44 19.36 -14.82
C ARG A 173 -16.01 19.75 -14.43
N LEU A 174 -15.12 18.76 -14.23
CA LEU A 174 -13.75 19.00 -13.79
C LEU A 174 -12.76 19.23 -14.94
N PHE A 175 -12.94 18.53 -16.06
CA PHE A 175 -11.96 18.49 -17.15
C PHE A 175 -12.47 19.03 -18.47
N GLY A 176 -13.79 19.11 -18.67
CA GLY A 176 -14.37 19.43 -19.99
C GLY A 176 -14.05 18.38 -21.05
N CYS A 177 -13.79 17.14 -20.61
CA CYS A 177 -13.35 16.03 -21.43
C CYS A 177 -14.43 15.51 -22.39
N CYS A 178 -14.01 14.75 -23.40
CA CYS A 178 -14.94 13.99 -24.25
C CYS A 178 -15.13 12.58 -23.66
N LEU A 179 -16.32 12.33 -23.11
CA LEU A 179 -16.71 11.02 -22.58
C LEU A 179 -16.79 9.96 -23.68
N CYS A 180 -16.24 8.78 -23.40
CA CYS A 180 -16.19 7.62 -24.30
C CYS A 180 -17.11 6.50 -23.80
N TYR A 181 -16.55 5.46 -23.16
CA TYR A 181 -17.25 4.29 -22.63
C TYR A 181 -17.28 4.27 -21.10
N GLY A 182 -18.45 4.03 -20.51
CA GLY A 182 -18.64 3.92 -19.06
C GLY A 182 -19.40 2.66 -18.61
N PRO A 183 -18.92 1.44 -18.90
CA PRO A 183 -19.64 0.21 -18.56
C PRO A 183 -19.46 -0.20 -17.09
N PRO A 184 -20.41 -0.96 -16.54
CA PRO A 184 -20.18 -1.73 -15.33
C PRO A 184 -19.21 -2.89 -15.61
N ILE A 185 -18.50 -3.35 -14.57
CA ILE A 185 -17.61 -4.52 -14.59
C ILE A 185 -17.92 -5.39 -13.37
N GLU A 186 -17.39 -6.62 -13.32
CA GLU A 186 -17.70 -7.64 -12.30
C GLU A 186 -17.52 -7.17 -10.83
N ASN A 187 -16.76 -6.09 -10.58
CA ASN A 187 -16.51 -5.54 -9.24
C ASN A 187 -16.51 -4.01 -9.20
N GLY A 188 -17.37 -3.36 -9.99
CA GLY A 188 -17.48 -1.90 -10.02
C GLY A 188 -17.77 -1.37 -11.41
N PHE A 189 -17.11 -0.29 -11.78
CA PHE A 189 -17.25 0.37 -13.08
C PHE A 189 -15.96 1.08 -13.46
N TYR A 190 -15.87 1.50 -14.72
CA TYR A 190 -14.90 2.51 -15.13
C TYR A 190 -15.55 3.53 -16.06
N TYR A 191 -14.86 4.64 -16.30
CA TYR A 191 -15.20 5.57 -17.35
C TYR A 191 -13.95 5.98 -18.14
N ASP A 192 -14.02 5.83 -19.47
CA ASP A 192 -13.02 6.29 -20.42
C ASP A 192 -13.34 7.71 -20.89
N MET A 193 -12.33 8.56 -20.86
CA MET A 193 -12.44 9.94 -21.29
C MET A 193 -11.20 10.35 -22.08
N PHE A 194 -11.45 11.09 -23.15
CA PHE A 194 -10.40 11.72 -23.94
C PHE A 194 -10.12 13.12 -23.42
N MET A 195 -8.84 13.41 -23.19
CA MET A 195 -8.34 14.66 -22.60
C MET A 195 -6.99 15.02 -23.23
N ASP A 196 -6.96 15.37 -24.53
CA ASP A 196 -5.78 15.81 -25.29
C ASP A 196 -4.44 15.38 -24.66
N ASP A 197 -3.69 16.30 -24.05
CA ASP A 197 -2.38 16.06 -23.42
C ASP A 197 -2.43 15.91 -21.88
N ARG A 198 -3.61 15.85 -21.26
CA ARG A 198 -3.77 15.80 -19.80
C ARG A 198 -4.01 14.38 -19.29
N THR A 199 -3.25 13.99 -18.26
CA THR A 199 -3.47 12.75 -17.51
C THR A 199 -4.19 12.99 -16.19
N VAL A 200 -4.99 12.03 -15.74
CA VAL A 200 -5.60 12.08 -14.40
C VAL A 200 -4.53 11.87 -13.34
N THR A 201 -4.44 12.76 -12.36
CA THR A 201 -3.52 12.64 -11.21
C THR A 201 -4.23 12.12 -9.96
N ALA A 202 -3.47 11.75 -8.93
CA ALA A 202 -4.05 11.34 -7.65
C ALA A 202 -4.88 12.45 -6.98
N GLU A 203 -4.49 13.73 -7.16
CA GLU A 203 -5.25 14.87 -6.65
C GLU A 203 -6.58 15.05 -7.41
N ASP A 204 -6.60 14.74 -8.71
CA ASP A 204 -7.82 14.79 -9.49
C ASP A 204 -8.84 13.72 -9.05
N MET A 205 -8.38 12.56 -8.56
CA MET A 205 -9.29 11.54 -8.00
C MET A 205 -10.07 12.07 -6.79
N ASP A 206 -9.40 12.77 -5.86
CA ASP A 206 -10.06 13.39 -4.71
C ASP A 206 -11.06 14.49 -5.14
N LYS A 207 -10.77 15.21 -6.23
CA LYS A 207 -11.66 16.24 -6.80
C LYS A 207 -12.88 15.60 -7.45
N LEU A 208 -12.69 14.55 -8.24
CA LEU A 208 -13.78 13.77 -8.84
C LEU A 208 -14.71 13.21 -7.77
N GLU A 209 -14.19 12.62 -6.70
CA GLU A 209 -15.02 12.10 -5.60
C GLU A 209 -15.86 13.21 -4.94
N LYS A 210 -15.30 14.40 -4.75
CA LYS A 210 -16.06 15.55 -4.19
C LYS A 210 -17.20 16.00 -5.10
N ILE A 211 -16.97 16.08 -6.41
CA ILE A 211 -18.00 16.47 -7.37
C ILE A 211 -19.07 15.37 -7.50
N MET A 212 -18.67 14.10 -7.58
CA MET A 212 -19.60 12.96 -7.53
C MET A 212 -20.46 13.00 -6.27
N LYS A 213 -19.86 13.31 -5.11
CA LYS A 213 -20.59 13.43 -3.85
C LYS A 213 -21.61 14.56 -3.88
N ALA A 214 -21.27 15.71 -4.46
CA ALA A 214 -22.21 16.82 -4.65
C ALA A 214 -23.39 16.44 -5.56
N ALA A 215 -23.14 15.74 -6.67
CA ALA A 215 -24.18 15.23 -7.56
C ALA A 215 -25.11 14.20 -6.87
N ILE A 216 -24.54 13.35 -6.01
CA ILE A 216 -25.28 12.36 -5.21
C ILE A 216 -26.13 13.03 -4.12
N ASP A 217 -25.57 14.00 -3.41
CA ASP A 217 -26.28 14.74 -2.36
C ASP A 217 -27.42 15.60 -2.95
N GLY A 218 -27.26 16.07 -4.19
CA GLY A 218 -28.31 16.73 -4.98
C GLY A 218 -29.45 15.81 -5.41
N LYS A 219 -29.32 14.48 -5.25
CA LYS A 219 -30.35 13.48 -5.63
C LYS A 219 -30.89 13.66 -7.06
N GLN A 220 -30.01 13.99 -7.98
CA GLN A 220 -30.34 14.17 -9.39
C GLN A 220 -31.06 12.94 -9.94
N ARG A 221 -32.14 13.15 -10.70
CA ARG A 221 -32.92 12.08 -11.32
C ARG A 221 -32.28 11.62 -12.62
N PHE A 222 -32.40 10.33 -12.90
CA PHE A 222 -32.07 9.78 -14.21
C PHE A 222 -33.31 9.86 -15.10
N GLU A 223 -33.22 10.60 -16.19
CA GLU A 223 -34.31 10.80 -17.15
C GLU A 223 -33.95 10.11 -18.47
N ARG A 224 -34.82 9.21 -18.94
CA ARG A 224 -34.65 8.48 -20.21
C ARG A 224 -35.33 9.22 -21.34
N LEU A 225 -34.67 9.30 -22.49
CA LEU A 225 -35.28 9.77 -23.74
C LEU A 225 -34.86 8.90 -24.91
N GLU A 226 -35.82 8.50 -25.74
CA GLU A 226 -35.55 7.83 -27.01
C GLU A 226 -35.55 8.88 -28.14
N LEU A 227 -34.48 8.90 -28.93
CA LEU A 227 -34.20 9.93 -29.94
C LEU A 227 -33.86 9.30 -31.27
N LYS A 228 -34.10 10.05 -32.35
CA LYS A 228 -33.64 9.67 -33.68
C LYS A 228 -32.13 9.81 -33.79
N LYS A 229 -31.52 9.00 -34.65
CA LYS A 229 -30.07 9.02 -34.88
C LYS A 229 -29.59 10.43 -35.27
N GLU A 230 -30.34 11.16 -36.10
CA GLU A 230 -29.99 12.51 -36.55
C GLU A 230 -30.01 13.53 -35.40
N GLU A 231 -30.96 13.42 -34.48
CA GLU A 231 -31.06 14.29 -33.30
C GLU A 231 -29.89 14.07 -32.33
N LEU A 232 -29.47 12.82 -32.18
CA LEU A 232 -28.29 12.46 -31.38
C LEU A 232 -26.99 12.92 -32.02
N MET A 233 -26.87 12.83 -33.35
CA MET A 233 -25.71 13.37 -34.08
C MET A 233 -25.57 14.88 -33.87
N GLU A 234 -26.67 15.63 -33.88
CA GLU A 234 -26.66 17.06 -33.56
C GLU A 234 -26.33 17.32 -32.09
N MET A 235 -26.91 16.54 -31.16
CA MET A 235 -26.67 16.67 -29.72
C MET A 235 -25.21 16.41 -29.33
N PHE A 236 -24.56 15.42 -29.95
CA PHE A 236 -23.19 15.01 -29.65
C PHE A 236 -22.15 15.50 -30.68
N LYS A 237 -22.50 16.51 -31.49
CA LYS A 237 -21.64 17.04 -32.55
C LYS A 237 -20.23 17.44 -32.10
N TYR A 238 -20.06 17.81 -30.83
CA TYR A 238 -18.78 18.20 -30.24
C TYR A 238 -17.89 17.00 -29.85
N ASN A 239 -18.45 15.80 -29.68
CA ASN A 239 -17.76 14.63 -29.17
C ASN A 239 -17.53 13.60 -30.29
N PRO A 240 -16.31 13.54 -30.87
CA PRO A 240 -16.02 12.66 -32.00
C PRO A 240 -16.21 11.18 -31.67
N PHE A 241 -16.01 10.79 -30.40
CA PHE A 241 -16.14 9.40 -29.97
C PHE A 241 -17.61 8.95 -29.93
N LYS A 242 -18.53 9.81 -29.48
CA LYS A 242 -19.97 9.52 -29.50
C LYS A 242 -20.50 9.46 -30.95
N LEU A 243 -20.00 10.33 -31.84
CA LEU A 243 -20.33 10.27 -33.27
C LEU A 243 -19.87 8.94 -33.89
N ARG A 244 -18.62 8.51 -33.64
CA ARG A 244 -18.12 7.19 -34.08
C ARG A 244 -18.99 6.04 -33.58
N ILE A 245 -19.47 6.10 -32.33
CA ILE A 245 -20.38 5.08 -31.77
C ILE A 245 -21.72 5.09 -32.51
N LEU A 246 -22.30 6.26 -32.76
CA LEU A 246 -23.56 6.39 -33.51
C LEU A 246 -23.42 5.86 -34.94
N GLU A 247 -22.34 6.19 -35.63
CA GLU A 247 -22.08 5.75 -37.01
C GLU A 247 -21.86 4.24 -37.09
N ASN A 248 -20.96 3.69 -36.28
CA ASN A 248 -20.46 2.33 -36.44
C ASN A 248 -21.25 1.27 -35.66
N LYS A 249 -21.84 1.62 -34.51
CA LYS A 249 -22.48 0.65 -33.59
C LYS A 249 -24.00 0.76 -33.53
N VAL A 250 -24.59 1.93 -33.84
CA VAL A 250 -26.05 2.11 -33.84
C VAL A 250 -26.61 1.85 -35.23
N LYS A 251 -27.16 0.64 -35.42
CA LYS A 251 -27.79 0.19 -36.67
C LYS A 251 -29.30 0.49 -36.74
N THR A 252 -29.91 0.94 -35.65
CA THR A 252 -31.34 1.27 -35.56
C THR A 252 -31.60 2.75 -35.87
N PRO A 253 -32.81 3.11 -36.34
CA PRO A 253 -33.16 4.51 -36.63
C PRO A 253 -33.27 5.37 -35.36
N THR A 254 -33.63 4.76 -34.23
CA THR A 254 -33.67 5.39 -32.91
C THR A 254 -32.73 4.68 -31.93
N THR A 255 -32.28 5.41 -30.91
CA THR A 255 -31.62 4.86 -29.73
C THR A 255 -31.86 5.80 -28.55
N THR A 256 -31.41 5.42 -27.36
CA THR A 256 -31.69 6.17 -26.13
C THR A 256 -30.52 7.01 -25.66
N ALA A 257 -30.85 8.09 -24.97
CA ALA A 257 -29.94 8.89 -24.16
C ALA A 257 -30.53 9.05 -22.76
N TYR A 258 -29.64 9.22 -21.77
CA TYR A 258 -30.02 9.47 -20.39
C TYR A 258 -29.44 10.77 -19.90
N ARG A 259 -30.28 11.55 -19.21
CA ARG A 259 -29.86 12.75 -18.48
C ARG A 259 -29.76 12.47 -16.99
N CYS A 260 -28.69 12.95 -16.36
CA CYS A 260 -28.51 12.99 -14.91
C CYS A 260 -27.91 14.35 -14.55
N GLY A 261 -28.73 15.26 -14.01
CA GLY A 261 -28.31 16.64 -13.76
C GLY A 261 -27.85 17.35 -15.05
N PRO A 262 -26.63 17.90 -15.10
CA PRO A 262 -26.07 18.51 -16.31
C PRO A 262 -25.53 17.50 -17.33
N LEU A 263 -25.31 16.23 -16.94
CA LEU A 263 -24.84 15.20 -17.87
C LEU A 263 -25.98 14.70 -18.76
N ILE A 264 -25.71 14.60 -20.06
CA ILE A 264 -26.53 13.86 -21.03
C ILE A 264 -25.63 12.88 -21.78
N ASP A 265 -25.89 11.59 -21.66
CA ASP A 265 -25.02 10.54 -22.19
C ASP A 265 -25.76 9.56 -23.10
N LEU A 266 -25.08 9.12 -24.16
CA LEU A 266 -25.58 8.10 -25.09
C LEU A 266 -25.51 6.74 -24.41
N CYS A 267 -26.67 6.22 -24.02
CA CYS A 267 -26.76 5.05 -23.17
C CYS A 267 -28.07 4.29 -23.41
N ARG A 268 -27.99 2.96 -23.45
CA ARG A 268 -29.16 2.07 -23.55
C ARG A 268 -29.94 1.93 -22.25
N GLY A 269 -29.28 2.21 -21.13
CA GLY A 269 -29.82 2.02 -19.79
C GLY A 269 -30.08 0.54 -19.46
N PRO A 270 -30.89 0.29 -18.41
CA PRO A 270 -31.54 1.28 -17.56
C PRO A 270 -30.64 1.86 -16.46
N HIS A 271 -31.17 2.81 -15.70
CA HIS A 271 -30.49 3.44 -14.55
C HIS A 271 -31.31 3.37 -13.26
N VAL A 272 -30.64 3.58 -12.13
CA VAL A 272 -31.31 3.79 -10.84
C VAL A 272 -32.15 5.08 -10.88
N ARG A 273 -33.16 5.21 -10.02
CA ARG A 273 -34.07 6.36 -10.03
C ARG A 273 -33.38 7.72 -9.86
N HIS A 274 -32.46 7.81 -8.90
CA HIS A 274 -31.73 9.04 -8.61
C HIS A 274 -30.38 8.76 -7.97
N THR A 275 -29.44 9.70 -8.11
CA THR A 275 -28.06 9.59 -7.63
C THR A 275 -27.95 9.38 -6.12
N GLY A 276 -28.91 9.88 -5.33
CA GLY A 276 -28.97 9.68 -3.88
C GLY A 276 -29.07 8.21 -3.39
N LEU A 277 -29.25 7.24 -4.28
CA LEU A 277 -29.14 5.81 -3.96
C LEU A 277 -27.67 5.32 -3.95
N LEU A 278 -26.75 6.10 -4.52
CA LEU A 278 -25.36 5.75 -4.77
C LEU A 278 -24.40 6.28 -3.69
N ASN A 279 -24.88 6.45 -2.45
CA ASN A 279 -24.22 7.22 -1.39
C ASN A 279 -22.83 6.74 -0.96
N SER A 280 -22.51 5.46 -1.17
CA SER A 280 -21.23 4.87 -0.73
C SER A 280 -20.45 4.40 -1.94
N PHE A 281 -19.49 5.20 -2.37
CA PHE A 281 -18.66 4.92 -3.53
C PHE A 281 -17.20 5.25 -3.24
N LYS A 282 -16.29 4.77 -4.09
CA LYS A 282 -14.86 5.04 -4.03
C LYS A 282 -14.24 4.93 -5.42
N ILE A 283 -13.45 5.90 -5.80
CA ILE A 283 -12.53 5.81 -6.94
C ILE A 283 -11.33 4.96 -6.49
N THR A 284 -10.99 3.96 -7.28
CA THR A 284 -10.03 2.92 -6.87
C THR A 284 -8.66 3.09 -7.52
N LYS A 285 -8.63 3.42 -8.81
CA LYS A 285 -7.41 3.64 -9.59
C LYS A 285 -7.71 4.40 -10.88
N ASN A 286 -6.68 4.97 -11.48
CA ASN A 286 -6.68 5.47 -12.85
C ASN A 286 -5.65 4.71 -13.71
N SER A 287 -5.88 4.64 -15.02
CA SER A 287 -4.95 4.09 -16.01
C SER A 287 -5.11 4.78 -17.36
N SER A 288 -4.28 4.43 -18.33
CA SER A 288 -4.48 4.79 -19.75
C SER A 288 -4.93 3.58 -20.55
N THR A 289 -5.66 3.82 -21.64
CA THR A 289 -6.04 2.82 -22.65
C THR A 289 -6.06 3.50 -24.01
N PHE A 290 -6.14 2.75 -25.10
CA PHE A 290 -6.39 3.33 -26.42
C PHE A 290 -7.83 3.09 -26.86
N TRP A 291 -8.33 3.92 -27.77
CA TRP A 291 -9.65 3.73 -28.38
C TRP A 291 -9.77 2.33 -29.00
N GLU A 292 -10.82 1.59 -28.60
CA GLU A 292 -11.05 0.18 -28.96
C GLU A 292 -9.86 -0.77 -28.70
N GLY A 293 -8.90 -0.36 -27.87
CA GLY A 293 -7.69 -1.14 -27.57
C GLY A 293 -6.62 -1.12 -28.67
N ASP A 294 -6.80 -0.30 -29.72
CA ASP A 294 -5.83 -0.16 -30.80
C ASP A 294 -4.77 0.90 -30.47
N SER A 295 -3.52 0.48 -30.31
CA SER A 295 -2.40 1.37 -29.97
C SER A 295 -2.08 2.45 -31.01
N SER A 296 -2.62 2.35 -32.22
CA SER A 296 -2.49 3.37 -33.26
C SER A 296 -3.51 4.51 -33.15
N MET A 297 -4.55 4.33 -32.32
CA MET A 297 -5.65 5.28 -32.13
C MET A 297 -5.42 6.19 -30.92
N GLU A 298 -6.34 7.12 -30.66
CA GLU A 298 -6.22 8.10 -29.59
C GLU A 298 -6.10 7.45 -28.19
N SER A 299 -5.20 7.98 -27.37
CA SER A 299 -5.02 7.57 -25.97
C SER A 299 -6.12 8.19 -25.10
N LEU A 300 -6.75 7.35 -24.28
CA LEU A 300 -7.81 7.69 -23.34
C LEU A 300 -7.34 7.53 -21.90
N GLN A 301 -7.90 8.33 -21.01
CA GLN A 301 -7.74 8.16 -19.57
C GLN A 301 -8.92 7.36 -19.03
N ARG A 302 -8.63 6.29 -18.28
CA ARG A 302 -9.63 5.41 -17.65
C ARG A 302 -9.61 5.60 -16.14
N VAL A 303 -10.76 5.88 -15.54
CA VAL A 303 -10.91 5.97 -14.08
C VAL A 303 -11.84 4.88 -13.60
N TYR A 304 -11.39 4.09 -12.62
CA TYR A 304 -12.12 2.97 -12.05
C TYR A 304 -12.76 3.35 -10.72
N GLY A 305 -13.96 2.86 -10.47
CA GLY A 305 -14.66 3.05 -9.20
C GLY A 305 -15.49 1.83 -8.79
N VAL A 306 -15.95 1.84 -7.55
CA VAL A 306 -16.91 0.88 -7.01
C VAL A 306 -17.92 1.62 -6.14
N SER A 307 -19.15 1.13 -6.09
CA SER A 307 -20.20 1.68 -5.22
C SER A 307 -21.10 0.61 -4.63
N PHE A 308 -21.72 0.95 -3.51
CA PHE A 308 -22.60 0.09 -2.72
C PHE A 308 -23.78 0.90 -2.16
N PRO A 309 -24.93 0.25 -1.88
CA PRO A 309 -26.08 0.90 -1.23
C PRO A 309 -25.78 1.42 0.19
N SER A 310 -24.79 0.86 0.89
CA SER A 310 -24.47 1.22 2.27
C SER A 310 -22.96 1.35 2.54
N SER A 311 -22.61 2.23 3.48
CA SER A 311 -21.20 2.42 3.88
C SER A 311 -20.64 1.21 4.64
N LYS A 312 -21.51 0.36 5.20
CA LYS A 312 -21.11 -0.90 5.83
C LYS A 312 -20.58 -1.88 4.79
N GLN A 313 -21.25 -2.00 3.64
CA GLN A 313 -20.78 -2.83 2.52
C GLN A 313 -19.48 -2.29 1.94
N LEU A 314 -19.33 -0.98 1.78
CA LEU A 314 -18.08 -0.38 1.32
C LEU A 314 -16.91 -0.70 2.27
N LYS A 315 -17.09 -0.53 3.59
CA LYS A 315 -16.06 -0.88 4.58
C LYS A 315 -15.72 -2.37 4.60
N LEU A 316 -16.73 -3.24 4.42
CA LEU A 316 -16.50 -4.68 4.30
C LEU A 316 -15.66 -5.00 3.06
N TRP A 317 -15.99 -4.39 1.93
CA TRP A 317 -15.23 -4.51 0.69
C TRP A 317 -13.79 -4.00 0.85
N GLU A 318 -13.58 -2.85 1.51
CA GLU A 318 -12.24 -2.31 1.81
C GLU A 318 -11.43 -3.27 2.67
N LYS A 319 -12.03 -3.83 3.72
CA LYS A 319 -11.40 -4.85 4.55
C LYS A 319 -11.03 -6.10 3.73
N MET A 320 -11.93 -6.58 2.87
CA MET A 320 -11.63 -7.69 1.96
C MET A 320 -10.50 -7.36 0.98
N ARG A 321 -10.34 -6.10 0.57
CA ARG A 321 -9.20 -5.63 -0.25
C ARG A 321 -7.89 -5.57 0.52
N GLU A 322 -7.91 -5.16 1.77
CA GLU A 322 -6.71 -5.20 2.64
C GLU A 322 -6.28 -6.64 2.92
N GLU A 323 -7.23 -7.52 3.26
CA GLU A 323 -6.97 -8.95 3.44
C GLU A 323 -6.43 -9.59 2.16
N ALA A 324 -7.03 -9.27 1.02
CA ALA A 324 -6.55 -9.68 -0.30
C ALA A 324 -5.10 -9.25 -0.57
N ALA A 325 -4.77 -7.98 -0.34
CA ALA A 325 -3.42 -7.45 -0.52
C ALA A 325 -2.40 -8.14 0.41
N SER A 326 -2.82 -8.60 1.59
CA SER A 326 -1.96 -9.37 2.49
C SER A 326 -1.63 -10.78 2.00
N ARG A 327 -2.52 -11.37 1.16
CA ARG A 327 -2.40 -12.73 0.62
C ARG A 327 -1.75 -12.79 -0.74
N ASP A 328 -1.43 -11.66 -1.36
CA ASP A 328 -0.84 -11.57 -2.70
C ASP A 328 0.39 -12.49 -2.85
N HIS A 329 0.35 -13.39 -3.84
CA HIS A 329 1.41 -14.37 -4.08
C HIS A 329 2.77 -13.73 -4.37
N ARG A 330 2.83 -12.48 -4.86
CA ARG A 330 4.09 -11.77 -5.12
C ARG A 330 4.76 -11.38 -3.79
N LYS A 331 3.95 -10.97 -2.81
CA LYS A 331 4.41 -10.65 -1.45
C LYS A 331 4.80 -11.93 -0.71
N LEU A 332 3.91 -12.92 -0.67
CA LEU A 332 4.15 -14.18 0.02
C LEU A 332 5.27 -14.99 -0.62
N GLY A 333 5.35 -15.00 -1.96
CA GLY A 333 6.41 -15.65 -2.72
C GLY A 333 7.79 -15.09 -2.39
N ARG A 334 7.93 -13.77 -2.20
CA ARG A 334 9.18 -13.17 -1.71
C ARG A 334 9.45 -13.52 -0.24
N GLN A 335 8.44 -13.45 0.63
CA GLN A 335 8.59 -13.75 2.07
C GLN A 335 8.97 -15.21 2.35
N GLN A 336 8.53 -16.13 1.50
CA GLN A 336 8.81 -17.56 1.63
C GLN A 336 9.91 -18.03 0.68
N GLU A 337 10.55 -17.11 -0.05
CA GLU A 337 11.64 -17.41 -0.99
C GLU A 337 11.21 -18.49 -1.99
N LEU A 338 10.08 -18.27 -2.66
CA LEU A 338 9.53 -19.20 -3.66
C LEU A 338 10.05 -18.87 -5.06
N PHE A 339 10.00 -17.61 -5.47
CA PHE A 339 10.40 -17.20 -6.81
C PHE A 339 10.80 -15.71 -6.89
N ILE A 340 11.50 -15.35 -7.97
CA ILE A 340 11.79 -13.96 -8.37
C ILE A 340 11.55 -13.77 -9.88
N PHE A 341 11.44 -12.51 -10.29
CA PHE A 341 11.50 -12.10 -11.69
C PHE A 341 12.71 -11.20 -11.90
N HIS A 342 13.37 -11.35 -13.04
CA HIS A 342 14.55 -10.56 -13.41
C HIS A 342 14.29 -9.83 -14.73
N GLU A 343 14.82 -8.61 -14.88
CA GLU A 343 14.61 -7.77 -16.07
C GLU A 343 15.18 -8.38 -17.34
N LEU A 344 16.20 -9.24 -17.22
CA LEU A 344 16.77 -9.99 -18.36
C LEU A 344 15.84 -11.09 -18.90
N SER A 345 14.82 -11.50 -18.16
CA SER A 345 13.82 -12.48 -18.60
C SER A 345 12.42 -12.08 -18.12
N PRO A 346 11.89 -10.93 -18.60
CA PRO A 346 10.67 -10.34 -18.08
C PRO A 346 9.48 -11.29 -18.29
N GLY A 347 8.68 -11.47 -17.24
CA GLY A 347 7.55 -12.41 -17.26
C GLY A 347 7.97 -13.88 -17.28
N SER A 348 9.22 -14.22 -16.96
CA SER A 348 9.64 -15.60 -16.68
C SER A 348 10.12 -15.71 -15.25
N ALA A 349 9.54 -16.61 -14.47
CA ALA A 349 9.87 -16.77 -13.06
C ALA A 349 11.11 -17.65 -12.85
N PHE A 350 11.99 -17.21 -11.96
CA PHE A 350 13.08 -18.02 -11.41
C PHE A 350 12.61 -18.60 -10.08
N PHE A 351 12.43 -19.92 -10.02
CA PHE A 351 12.04 -20.59 -8.79
C PHE A 351 13.27 -20.88 -7.92
N PHE A 352 13.21 -20.47 -6.65
CA PHE A 352 14.17 -20.86 -5.63
C PHE A 352 13.89 -22.30 -5.17
N PRO A 353 14.79 -22.96 -4.40
CA PRO A 353 14.61 -24.35 -3.97
C PRO A 353 13.23 -24.65 -3.37
N ARG A 354 12.73 -23.76 -2.49
CA ARG A 354 11.40 -23.92 -1.86
C ARG A 354 10.25 -23.79 -2.85
N GLY A 355 10.34 -22.90 -3.83
CA GLY A 355 9.35 -22.80 -4.90
C GLY A 355 9.42 -23.97 -5.88
N ALA A 356 10.63 -24.44 -6.18
CA ALA A 356 10.86 -25.62 -7.01
C ALA A 356 10.31 -26.89 -6.35
N TYR A 357 10.40 -27.04 -5.03
CA TYR A 357 9.76 -28.14 -4.30
C TYR A 357 8.24 -28.16 -4.52
N ILE A 358 7.56 -27.02 -4.37
CA ILE A 358 6.11 -26.92 -4.61
C ILE A 358 5.79 -27.28 -6.07
N TYR A 359 6.56 -26.70 -7.01
CA TYR A 359 6.41 -26.95 -8.44
C TYR A 359 6.51 -28.44 -8.77
N ASN A 360 7.59 -29.10 -8.32
CA ASN A 360 7.83 -30.51 -8.59
C ASN A 360 6.80 -31.40 -7.90
N THR A 361 6.37 -31.05 -6.68
CA THR A 361 5.32 -31.79 -5.97
C THR A 361 4.00 -31.78 -6.73
N LEU A 362 3.60 -30.64 -7.31
CA LEU A 362 2.40 -30.54 -8.15
C LEU A 362 2.53 -31.36 -9.44
N VAL A 363 3.69 -31.30 -10.09
CA VAL A 363 3.98 -32.08 -11.30
C VAL A 363 3.95 -33.58 -11.00
N GLU A 364 4.57 -34.03 -9.91
CA GLU A 364 4.55 -35.43 -9.48
C GLU A 364 3.15 -35.91 -9.10
N PHE A 365 2.37 -35.07 -8.42
CA PHE A 365 0.98 -35.34 -8.11
C PHE A 365 0.19 -35.65 -9.39
N LEU A 366 0.33 -34.81 -10.42
CA LEU A 366 -0.32 -35.03 -11.72
C LEU A 366 0.22 -36.28 -12.44
N ARG A 367 1.54 -36.47 -12.51
CA ARG A 367 2.17 -37.64 -13.15
C ARG A 367 1.68 -38.97 -12.55
N LYS A 368 1.46 -39.03 -11.23
CA LYS A 368 0.86 -40.20 -10.57
C LYS A 368 -0.56 -40.46 -11.09
N GLN A 369 -1.36 -39.42 -11.27
CA GLN A 369 -2.73 -39.55 -11.79
C GLN A 369 -2.76 -39.87 -13.29
N TYR A 370 -1.81 -39.35 -14.07
CA TYR A 370 -1.65 -39.68 -15.48
C TYR A 370 -1.45 -41.18 -15.69
N ARG A 371 -0.57 -41.82 -14.91
CA ARG A 371 -0.35 -43.27 -14.98
C ARG A 371 -1.61 -44.07 -14.64
N LYS A 372 -2.34 -43.68 -13.59
CA LYS A 372 -3.61 -44.33 -13.19
C LYS A 372 -4.69 -44.21 -14.26
N ARG A 373 -4.66 -43.14 -15.05
CA ARG A 373 -5.67 -42.80 -16.07
C ARG A 373 -5.20 -43.09 -17.50
N GLY A 374 -4.12 -43.85 -17.67
CA GLY A 374 -3.66 -44.32 -18.99
C GLY A 374 -2.93 -43.29 -19.87
N PHE A 375 -2.58 -42.12 -19.34
CA PHE A 375 -1.81 -41.12 -20.10
C PHE A 375 -0.35 -41.54 -20.26
N ARG A 376 0.22 -41.28 -21.45
CA ARG A 376 1.65 -41.47 -21.75
C ARG A 376 2.33 -40.11 -21.92
N GLU A 377 3.23 -39.79 -21.00
CA GLU A 377 4.01 -38.54 -21.06
C GLU A 377 5.03 -38.59 -22.20
N VAL A 378 5.15 -37.49 -22.93
CA VAL A 378 6.12 -37.31 -24.02
C VAL A 378 6.91 -36.02 -23.80
N ILE A 379 8.11 -35.94 -24.39
CA ILE A 379 8.93 -34.73 -24.39
C ILE A 379 9.10 -34.30 -25.85
N THR A 380 8.80 -33.03 -26.12
CA THR A 380 8.88 -32.46 -27.47
C THR A 380 9.78 -31.20 -27.45
N PRO A 381 10.38 -30.82 -28.60
CA PRO A 381 11.19 -29.60 -28.68
C PRO A 381 10.43 -28.33 -28.29
N ASN A 382 11.16 -27.30 -27.83
CA ASN A 382 10.60 -25.97 -27.56
C ASN A 382 10.65 -25.04 -28.79
N ILE A 383 11.44 -25.39 -29.81
CA ILE A 383 11.66 -24.56 -31.01
C ILE A 383 11.29 -25.40 -32.23
N TYR A 384 10.39 -24.87 -33.05
CA TYR A 384 9.92 -25.48 -34.29
C TYR A 384 10.06 -24.53 -35.48
N ASN A 385 10.07 -25.09 -36.68
CA ASN A 385 9.99 -24.33 -37.93
C ASN A 385 8.59 -23.66 -38.05
N SER A 386 8.52 -22.44 -38.62
CA SER A 386 7.26 -21.70 -38.78
C SER A 386 6.18 -22.49 -39.54
N ARG A 387 6.60 -23.37 -40.46
CA ARG A 387 5.72 -24.28 -41.22
C ARG A 387 4.80 -25.10 -40.33
N LEU A 388 5.22 -25.47 -39.12
CA LEU A 388 4.35 -26.19 -38.18
C LEU A 388 3.11 -25.38 -37.83
N TRP A 389 3.28 -24.10 -37.53
CA TRP A 389 2.21 -23.19 -37.13
C TRP A 389 1.34 -22.76 -38.31
N GLU A 390 1.94 -22.64 -39.50
CA GLU A 390 1.21 -22.41 -40.75
C GLU A 390 0.33 -23.62 -41.09
N THR A 391 0.89 -24.83 -40.94
CA THR A 391 0.17 -26.10 -41.16
C THR A 391 -0.96 -26.24 -40.14
N SER A 392 -0.73 -25.94 -38.86
CA SER A 392 -1.75 -26.05 -37.82
C SER A 392 -2.84 -24.97 -37.87
N GLY A 393 -2.67 -23.90 -38.67
CA GLY A 393 -3.58 -22.74 -38.71
C GLY A 393 -3.33 -21.71 -37.61
N HIS A 394 -2.47 -22.02 -36.64
CA HIS A 394 -2.18 -21.10 -35.53
C HIS A 394 -1.40 -19.87 -35.99
N TRP A 395 -0.67 -19.93 -37.10
CA TRP A 395 -0.01 -18.74 -37.65
C TRP A 395 -1.03 -17.65 -38.02
N GLN A 396 -2.14 -18.00 -38.66
CA GLN A 396 -3.14 -17.05 -39.13
C GLN A 396 -3.89 -16.38 -37.97
N HIS A 397 -4.23 -17.14 -36.93
CA HIS A 397 -5.01 -16.63 -35.79
C HIS A 397 -4.13 -16.10 -34.63
N TYR A 398 -2.92 -16.62 -34.44
CA TYR A 398 -2.08 -16.33 -33.26
C TYR A 398 -0.71 -15.74 -33.57
N ALA A 399 -0.31 -15.48 -34.83
CA ALA A 399 1.01 -14.90 -35.12
C ALA A 399 1.29 -13.57 -34.38
N LYS A 400 0.26 -12.77 -34.07
CA LYS A 400 0.40 -11.55 -33.25
C LYS A 400 0.70 -11.84 -31.77
N ASN A 401 0.31 -13.01 -31.27
CA ASN A 401 0.39 -13.43 -29.86
C ASN A 401 1.52 -14.43 -29.58
N MET A 402 2.11 -15.06 -30.62
CA MET A 402 3.35 -15.84 -30.51
C MET A 402 4.50 -14.94 -30.05
N PHE A 403 5.40 -15.44 -29.19
CA PHE A 403 6.50 -14.71 -28.51
C PHE A 403 6.94 -13.42 -29.21
N LYS A 404 6.19 -12.35 -28.96
CA LYS A 404 6.46 -10.98 -29.33
C LYS A 404 6.60 -10.22 -28.03
N ASN A 405 7.46 -9.21 -28.03
CA ASN A 405 7.81 -8.46 -26.83
C ASN A 405 6.61 -7.58 -26.41
N GLU A 406 5.55 -8.18 -25.85
CA GLU A 406 4.36 -7.45 -25.41
C GLU A 406 4.73 -6.35 -24.41
N LEU A 407 3.99 -5.25 -24.46
CA LEU A 407 4.13 -4.11 -23.57
C LEU A 407 4.17 -4.60 -22.11
N SER A 408 5.17 -4.13 -21.35
CA SER A 408 5.46 -4.54 -19.97
C SER A 408 4.27 -4.41 -19.01
N GLY A 409 3.25 -3.62 -19.35
CA GLY A 409 2.05 -3.39 -18.54
C GLY A 409 1.09 -4.57 -18.40
N ALA A 410 1.20 -5.63 -19.21
CA ALA A 410 0.29 -6.79 -19.13
C ALA A 410 0.76 -7.92 -18.18
N LEU A 411 2.03 -7.90 -17.74
CA LEU A 411 2.60 -8.96 -16.89
C LEU A 411 2.21 -8.77 -15.41
N SER A 412 1.91 -9.86 -14.70
CA SER A 412 1.52 -9.80 -13.28
C SER A 412 1.93 -11.05 -12.52
N GLY A 413 3.08 -10.98 -11.83
CA GLY A 413 3.58 -12.08 -11.00
C GLY A 413 3.55 -13.42 -11.73
N LEU A 414 3.11 -14.48 -11.06
CA LEU A 414 2.92 -15.81 -11.66
C LEU A 414 1.54 -15.99 -12.33
N THR A 415 0.58 -15.08 -12.17
CA THR A 415 -0.76 -15.25 -12.75
C THR A 415 -0.79 -14.95 -14.26
N ARG A 416 0.11 -14.07 -14.73
CA ARG A 416 0.29 -13.76 -16.15
C ARG A 416 1.78 -13.59 -16.49
N VAL A 417 2.32 -14.63 -17.10
CA VAL A 417 3.74 -14.81 -17.47
C VAL A 417 3.88 -14.99 -18.98
N ARG A 418 5.09 -14.77 -19.52
CA ARG A 418 5.42 -15.01 -20.93
C ARG A 418 5.75 -16.47 -21.20
N ARG A 419 6.51 -17.07 -20.29
CA ARG A 419 6.88 -18.48 -20.32
C ARG A 419 6.17 -19.17 -19.16
N PHE A 420 5.40 -20.20 -19.49
CA PHE A 420 4.73 -21.06 -18.52
C PHE A 420 4.84 -22.51 -18.93
N GLN A 421 4.66 -23.41 -17.97
CA GLN A 421 4.49 -24.84 -18.21
C GLN A 421 3.04 -25.20 -17.90
N GLN A 422 2.36 -25.85 -18.84
CA GLN A 422 1.04 -26.42 -18.59
C GLN A 422 1.11 -27.92 -18.37
N ASP A 423 0.11 -28.42 -17.67
CA ASP A 423 -0.18 -29.84 -17.49
C ASP A 423 -1.02 -30.40 -18.67
N ASP A 424 -0.56 -30.03 -19.87
CA ASP A 424 -1.23 -30.21 -21.14
C ASP A 424 -1.29 -31.68 -21.58
N ALA A 425 -2.41 -32.07 -22.19
CA ALA A 425 -2.59 -33.38 -22.78
C ALA A 425 -3.51 -33.32 -24.01
N HIS A 426 -3.19 -34.15 -24.99
CA HIS A 426 -3.95 -34.32 -26.22
C HIS A 426 -4.41 -35.78 -26.32
N ILE A 427 -5.72 -36.01 -26.26
CA ILE A 427 -6.32 -37.34 -26.39
C ILE A 427 -6.81 -37.52 -27.83
N PHE A 428 -6.32 -38.54 -28.51
CA PHE A 428 -6.80 -38.92 -29.83
C PHE A 428 -7.83 -40.03 -29.67
N CYS A 429 -9.09 -39.75 -30.02
CA CYS A 429 -10.18 -40.71 -29.87
C CYS A 429 -11.05 -40.79 -31.13
N ARG A 430 -11.90 -41.82 -31.19
CA ARG A 430 -12.95 -41.89 -32.20
C ARG A 430 -14.13 -41.00 -31.80
N GLN A 431 -14.96 -40.66 -32.78
CA GLN A 431 -16.11 -39.79 -32.55
C GLN A 431 -17.12 -40.39 -31.55
N ASP A 432 -17.29 -41.72 -31.54
CA ASP A 432 -18.15 -42.44 -30.58
C ASP A 432 -17.59 -42.44 -29.14
N GLN A 433 -16.30 -42.16 -28.95
CA GLN A 433 -15.61 -42.18 -27.66
C GLN A 433 -15.55 -40.80 -26.98
N ILE A 434 -15.95 -39.72 -27.68
CA ILE A 434 -15.84 -38.35 -27.18
C ILE A 434 -16.52 -38.20 -25.80
N ALA A 435 -17.74 -38.70 -25.66
CA ALA A 435 -18.51 -38.58 -24.42
C ALA A 435 -17.80 -39.25 -23.24
N SER A 436 -17.30 -40.48 -23.39
CA SER A 436 -16.59 -41.18 -22.32
C SER A 436 -15.27 -40.51 -21.95
N GLU A 437 -14.55 -39.96 -22.92
CA GLU A 437 -13.28 -39.26 -22.67
C GLU A 437 -13.49 -37.92 -21.95
N ILE A 438 -14.56 -37.17 -22.28
CA ILE A 438 -14.92 -35.95 -21.56
C ILE A 438 -15.34 -36.27 -20.13
N GLU A 439 -16.17 -37.30 -19.92
CA GLU A 439 -16.58 -37.75 -18.58
C GLU A 439 -15.35 -38.13 -17.73
N GLY A 440 -14.39 -38.86 -18.30
CA GLY A 440 -13.12 -39.18 -17.64
C GLY A 440 -12.27 -37.94 -17.31
N CYS A 441 -12.26 -36.94 -18.18
CA CYS A 441 -11.57 -35.66 -17.95
C CYS A 441 -12.24 -34.84 -16.83
N LEU A 442 -13.58 -34.80 -16.79
CA LEU A 442 -14.36 -34.13 -15.74
C LEU A 442 -14.19 -34.81 -14.37
N ASP A 443 -14.17 -36.14 -14.32
CA ASP A 443 -13.83 -36.88 -13.08
C ASP A 443 -12.43 -36.55 -12.60
N PHE A 444 -11.46 -36.50 -13.51
CA PHE A 444 -10.09 -36.17 -13.15
C PHE A 444 -9.96 -34.74 -12.59
N LEU A 445 -10.65 -33.77 -13.20
CA LEU A 445 -10.75 -32.40 -12.69
C LEU A 445 -11.35 -32.36 -11.29
N ARG A 446 -12.46 -33.08 -11.06
CA ARG A 446 -13.11 -33.19 -9.76
C ARG A 446 -12.14 -33.66 -8.70
N PHE A 447 -11.48 -34.80 -8.95
CA PHE A 447 -10.49 -35.36 -8.03
C PHE A 447 -9.40 -34.35 -7.67
N VAL A 448 -8.81 -33.68 -8.65
CA VAL A 448 -7.71 -32.72 -8.42
C VAL A 448 -8.19 -31.50 -7.62
N TYR A 449 -9.30 -30.88 -8.00
CA TYR A 449 -9.76 -29.67 -7.35
C TYR A 449 -10.33 -29.92 -5.95
N GLU A 450 -11.02 -31.04 -5.73
CA GLU A 450 -11.42 -31.45 -4.38
C GLU A 450 -10.20 -31.71 -3.49
N THR A 451 -9.17 -32.37 -4.02
CA THR A 451 -7.90 -32.60 -3.31
C THR A 451 -7.21 -31.28 -2.92
N LEU A 452 -7.27 -30.27 -3.79
CA LEU A 452 -6.69 -28.93 -3.54
C LEU A 452 -7.61 -28.02 -2.72
N GLY A 453 -8.87 -28.42 -2.48
CA GLY A 453 -9.86 -27.67 -1.71
C GLY A 453 -10.50 -26.50 -2.47
N PHE A 454 -10.65 -26.63 -3.79
CA PHE A 454 -11.30 -25.65 -4.64
C PHE A 454 -12.71 -26.06 -5.06
N SER A 455 -13.60 -25.07 -5.17
CA SER A 455 -14.85 -25.19 -5.91
C SER A 455 -14.64 -24.73 -7.36
N MET A 456 -15.44 -25.29 -8.27
CA MET A 456 -15.38 -25.00 -9.70
C MET A 456 -16.68 -24.36 -10.19
N LYS A 457 -16.57 -23.45 -11.15
CA LYS A 457 -17.67 -23.03 -12.03
C LYS A 457 -17.37 -23.50 -13.45
N LEU A 458 -18.39 -24.03 -14.11
CA LEU A 458 -18.27 -24.61 -15.45
C LEU A 458 -18.95 -23.69 -16.47
N TYR A 459 -18.29 -23.46 -17.59
CA TYR A 459 -18.82 -22.69 -18.70
C TYR A 459 -18.76 -23.51 -19.98
N LEU A 460 -19.84 -23.52 -20.74
CA LEU A 460 -19.88 -24.07 -22.09
C LEU A 460 -19.65 -22.94 -23.09
N SER A 461 -18.48 -22.93 -23.73
CA SER A 461 -18.09 -21.90 -24.68
C SER A 461 -18.32 -22.40 -26.12
N THR A 462 -19.28 -21.78 -26.81
CA THR A 462 -19.80 -22.21 -28.13
C THR A 462 -19.16 -21.45 -29.29
N ARG A 463 -19.50 -21.85 -30.53
CA ARG A 463 -18.94 -21.38 -31.80
C ARG A 463 -18.79 -19.84 -31.87
N PRO A 464 -17.56 -19.32 -32.06
CA PRO A 464 -17.32 -17.89 -32.28
C PRO A 464 -17.71 -17.45 -33.70
N ASP A 465 -17.72 -16.13 -33.95
CA ASP A 465 -17.97 -15.57 -35.29
C ASP A 465 -16.88 -15.97 -36.31
N ASP A 466 -15.62 -16.08 -35.88
CA ASP A 466 -14.46 -16.49 -36.67
C ASP A 466 -14.10 -17.96 -36.38
N PHE A 467 -14.83 -18.91 -36.99
CA PHE A 467 -14.67 -20.35 -36.78
C PHE A 467 -14.24 -21.09 -38.07
N MET A 468 -13.63 -22.27 -37.89
CA MET A 468 -13.28 -23.20 -38.96
C MET A 468 -14.09 -24.50 -38.89
N GLY A 469 -14.30 -25.12 -40.04
CA GLY A 469 -15.02 -26.39 -40.17
C GLY A 469 -16.51 -26.27 -40.42
N ASP A 470 -17.17 -27.41 -40.59
CA ASP A 470 -18.60 -27.46 -40.90
C ASP A 470 -19.47 -27.13 -39.68
N VAL A 471 -20.50 -26.31 -39.89
CA VAL A 471 -21.50 -25.92 -38.87
C VAL A 471 -22.13 -27.14 -38.20
N LYS A 472 -22.40 -28.19 -38.97
CA LYS A 472 -23.00 -29.43 -38.45
C LYS A 472 -22.11 -30.10 -37.39
N THR A 473 -20.81 -30.18 -37.64
CA THR A 473 -19.83 -30.77 -36.70
C THR A 473 -19.77 -29.96 -35.41
N TRP A 474 -19.86 -28.65 -35.51
CA TRP A 474 -19.94 -27.74 -34.36
C TRP A 474 -21.20 -27.96 -33.53
N ASP A 475 -22.37 -28.01 -34.18
CA ASP A 475 -23.65 -28.20 -33.49
C ASP A 475 -23.67 -29.57 -32.75
N GLU A 476 -23.13 -30.62 -33.37
CA GLU A 476 -22.96 -31.94 -32.76
C GLU A 476 -21.98 -31.90 -31.57
N ALA A 477 -20.84 -31.22 -31.71
CA ALA A 477 -19.83 -31.10 -30.66
C ALA A 477 -20.35 -30.31 -29.44
N GLU A 478 -21.07 -29.22 -29.66
CA GLU A 478 -21.70 -28.42 -28.61
C GLU A 478 -22.74 -29.23 -27.83
N ALA A 479 -23.58 -29.99 -28.54
CA ALA A 479 -24.57 -30.87 -27.93
C ALA A 479 -23.91 -31.98 -27.07
N GLN A 480 -22.78 -32.54 -27.53
CA GLN A 480 -22.04 -33.55 -26.77
C GLN A 480 -21.42 -32.97 -25.48
N LEU A 481 -20.79 -31.79 -25.55
CA LEU A 481 -20.26 -31.11 -24.36
C LEU A 481 -21.38 -30.76 -23.37
N GLN A 482 -22.52 -30.27 -23.86
CA GLN A 482 -23.69 -29.97 -23.04
C GLN A 482 -24.19 -31.22 -22.32
N CYS A 483 -24.37 -32.34 -23.03
CA CYS A 483 -24.82 -33.60 -22.45
C CYS A 483 -23.86 -34.11 -21.36
N ALA A 484 -22.54 -33.99 -21.58
CA ALA A 484 -21.53 -34.36 -20.60
C ALA A 484 -21.62 -33.49 -19.33
N LEU A 485 -21.84 -32.18 -19.48
CA LEU A 485 -22.04 -31.26 -18.36
C LEU A 485 -23.31 -31.58 -17.55
N GLU A 486 -24.42 -31.86 -18.23
CA GLU A 486 -25.68 -32.26 -17.61
C GLU A 486 -25.53 -33.55 -16.78
N LYS A 487 -24.81 -34.55 -17.31
CA LYS A 487 -24.49 -35.79 -16.59
C LYS A 487 -23.54 -35.60 -15.41
N PHE A 488 -22.64 -34.63 -15.47
CA PHE A 488 -21.69 -34.34 -14.39
C PHE A 488 -22.37 -33.79 -13.13
N LYS A 489 -23.61 -33.29 -13.24
CA LYS A 489 -24.49 -32.80 -12.17
C LYS A 489 -23.93 -31.62 -11.37
N LEU A 490 -23.07 -30.81 -11.97
CA LEU A 490 -22.68 -29.50 -11.44
C LEU A 490 -23.34 -28.38 -12.25
N PRO A 491 -23.71 -27.25 -11.61
CA PRO A 491 -24.23 -26.08 -12.32
C PRO A 491 -23.21 -25.56 -13.34
N TRP A 492 -23.70 -25.25 -14.54
CA TRP A 492 -22.89 -24.69 -15.62
C TRP A 492 -23.63 -23.53 -16.29
N THR A 493 -22.85 -22.65 -16.93
CA THR A 493 -23.36 -21.45 -17.60
C THR A 493 -22.96 -21.45 -19.07
N LEU A 494 -23.85 -21.03 -19.97
CA LEU A 494 -23.52 -20.86 -21.38
C LEU A 494 -22.70 -19.59 -21.60
N ASN A 495 -21.59 -19.68 -22.33
CA ASN A 495 -20.72 -18.57 -22.72
C ASN A 495 -20.68 -18.46 -24.25
N ALA A 496 -21.74 -17.90 -24.83
CA ALA A 496 -21.95 -17.93 -26.27
C ALA A 496 -20.85 -17.19 -27.04
N GLY A 497 -20.25 -17.86 -28.04
CA GLY A 497 -19.26 -17.26 -28.93
C GLY A 497 -17.83 -17.22 -28.42
N ASP A 498 -17.53 -17.84 -27.28
CA ASP A 498 -16.19 -17.83 -26.66
C ASP A 498 -15.39 -19.14 -26.88
N GLY A 499 -15.88 -20.04 -27.73
CA GLY A 499 -15.14 -21.23 -28.19
C GLY A 499 -13.89 -20.84 -28.99
N ALA A 500 -12.90 -21.73 -29.10
CA ALA A 500 -11.77 -21.40 -29.99
C ALA A 500 -12.11 -21.67 -31.44
N PHE A 501 -11.34 -21.09 -32.36
CA PHE A 501 -11.59 -21.16 -33.80
C PHE A 501 -11.73 -22.59 -34.38
N TYR A 502 -11.25 -23.64 -33.70
CA TYR A 502 -11.28 -25.03 -34.15
C TYR A 502 -12.29 -25.95 -33.43
N GLY A 503 -12.99 -25.46 -32.39
CA GLY A 503 -14.02 -26.24 -31.72
C GLY A 503 -14.48 -25.68 -30.35
N PRO A 504 -15.60 -26.20 -29.82
CA PRO A 504 -16.17 -25.74 -28.56
C PRO A 504 -15.37 -26.29 -27.37
N LYS A 505 -15.53 -25.64 -26.21
CA LYS A 505 -14.78 -26.00 -25.00
C LYS A 505 -15.61 -25.84 -23.72
N ILE A 506 -15.23 -26.63 -22.71
CA ILE A 506 -15.65 -26.46 -21.33
C ILE A 506 -14.55 -25.67 -20.62
N ASP A 507 -14.88 -24.48 -20.16
CA ASP A 507 -13.98 -23.64 -19.36
C ASP A 507 -14.28 -23.83 -17.87
N ILE A 508 -13.22 -24.11 -17.11
CA ILE A 508 -13.33 -24.36 -15.67
C ILE A 508 -12.67 -23.20 -14.92
N ILE A 509 -13.52 -22.46 -14.21
CA ILE A 509 -13.12 -21.30 -13.43
C ILE A 509 -13.00 -21.70 -11.96
N VAL A 510 -11.85 -21.39 -11.39
CA VAL A 510 -11.56 -21.52 -9.96
C VAL A 510 -11.57 -20.13 -9.33
N LEU A 511 -12.15 -20.04 -8.13
CA LEU A 511 -12.10 -18.83 -7.31
C LEU A 511 -10.92 -18.91 -6.35
N ASP A 512 -10.08 -17.87 -6.36
CA ASP A 512 -9.05 -17.74 -5.33
C ASP A 512 -9.64 -17.25 -3.98
N ALA A 513 -8.81 -17.15 -2.95
CA ALA A 513 -9.21 -16.64 -1.62
C ALA A 513 -9.75 -15.20 -1.64
N MET A 514 -9.60 -14.48 -2.75
CA MET A 514 -10.08 -13.12 -2.96
C MET A 514 -11.30 -13.06 -3.90
N GLN A 515 -11.89 -14.23 -4.22
CA GLN A 515 -13.02 -14.38 -5.14
C GLN A 515 -12.71 -13.90 -6.56
N ARG A 516 -11.44 -13.86 -6.96
CA ARG A 516 -11.10 -13.60 -8.37
C ARG A 516 -11.26 -14.88 -9.15
N GLN A 517 -11.85 -14.76 -10.33
CA GLN A 517 -12.03 -15.84 -11.28
C GLN A 517 -10.72 -16.09 -12.02
N HIS A 518 -10.21 -17.32 -11.96
CA HIS A 518 -9.10 -17.79 -12.77
C HIS A 518 -9.58 -18.97 -13.61
N GLN A 519 -9.55 -18.82 -14.93
CA GLN A 519 -9.66 -19.96 -15.83
C GLN A 519 -8.34 -20.73 -15.75
N CYS A 520 -8.35 -21.85 -15.05
CA CYS A 520 -7.18 -22.71 -14.84
C CYS A 520 -7.25 -23.94 -15.73
N ALA A 521 -8.40 -24.59 -15.80
CA ALA A 521 -8.60 -25.79 -16.61
C ALA A 521 -9.48 -25.54 -17.83
N THR A 522 -9.29 -26.39 -18.83
CA THR A 522 -10.11 -26.41 -20.05
C THR A 522 -10.19 -27.84 -20.58
N ILE A 523 -11.32 -28.18 -21.20
CA ILE A 523 -11.48 -29.37 -22.04
C ILE A 523 -12.03 -28.87 -23.37
N GLN A 524 -11.31 -29.13 -24.45
CA GLN A 524 -11.62 -28.57 -25.75
C GLN A 524 -11.58 -29.61 -26.85
N LEU A 525 -12.61 -29.60 -27.70
CA LEU A 525 -12.68 -30.45 -28.87
C LEU A 525 -11.98 -29.78 -30.06
N ASP A 526 -11.23 -30.57 -30.82
CA ASP A 526 -10.58 -30.14 -32.06
C ASP A 526 -10.79 -31.18 -33.17
N PHE A 527 -11.49 -30.73 -34.20
CA PHE A 527 -11.75 -31.49 -35.43
C PHE A 527 -10.89 -31.02 -36.60
N GLN A 528 -10.15 -29.91 -36.45
CA GLN A 528 -9.39 -29.26 -37.52
C GLN A 528 -7.95 -29.73 -37.58
N LEU A 529 -7.26 -29.87 -36.45
CA LEU A 529 -5.88 -30.35 -36.44
C LEU A 529 -5.71 -31.75 -37.05
N PRO A 530 -6.60 -32.74 -36.78
CA PRO A 530 -6.55 -34.02 -37.49
C PRO A 530 -6.63 -33.85 -39.02
N VAL A 531 -7.41 -32.89 -39.49
CA VAL A 531 -7.57 -32.62 -40.91
C VAL A 531 -6.31 -32.02 -41.51
N ARG A 532 -5.74 -31.02 -40.84
CA ARG A 532 -4.61 -30.24 -41.34
C ARG A 532 -3.29 -30.99 -41.28
N PHE A 533 -3.15 -31.92 -40.33
CA PHE A 533 -1.98 -32.80 -40.21
C PHE A 533 -2.16 -34.15 -40.90
N ASP A 534 -3.28 -34.37 -41.60
CA ASP A 534 -3.61 -35.61 -42.31
C ASP A 534 -3.54 -36.86 -41.42
N LEU A 535 -4.08 -36.75 -40.19
CA LEU A 535 -4.06 -37.81 -39.19
C LEU A 535 -5.16 -38.82 -39.45
N HIS A 536 -4.83 -40.11 -39.34
CA HIS A 536 -5.76 -41.20 -39.56
C HIS A 536 -5.55 -42.35 -38.57
N TYR A 537 -6.63 -43.04 -38.24
CA TYR A 537 -6.62 -44.37 -37.66
C TYR A 537 -7.32 -45.35 -38.62
N VAL A 538 -7.16 -46.65 -38.38
CA VAL A 538 -7.83 -47.70 -39.16
C VAL A 538 -8.95 -48.27 -38.31
N ASP A 539 -10.19 -48.22 -38.81
CA ASP A 539 -11.35 -48.77 -38.12
C ASP A 539 -11.48 -50.30 -38.31
N GLU A 540 -12.52 -50.88 -37.71
CA GLU A 540 -12.83 -52.32 -37.77
C GLU A 540 -13.08 -52.83 -39.20
N ASN A 541 -13.45 -51.92 -40.12
CA ASN A 541 -13.68 -52.22 -41.53
C ASN A 541 -12.42 -52.02 -42.39
N HIS A 542 -11.25 -51.83 -41.77
CA HIS A 542 -9.99 -51.49 -42.42
C HIS A 542 -10.02 -50.18 -43.23
N VAL A 543 -10.95 -49.27 -42.92
CA VAL A 543 -11.08 -47.96 -43.57
C VAL A 543 -10.31 -46.93 -42.77
N LYS A 544 -9.58 -46.05 -43.47
CA LYS A 544 -8.92 -44.90 -42.84
C LYS A 544 -9.98 -43.90 -42.40
N GLN A 545 -10.06 -43.67 -41.10
CA GLN A 545 -10.92 -42.68 -40.47
C GLN A 545 -10.09 -41.60 -39.81
N ARG A 546 -10.69 -40.43 -39.58
CA ARG A 546 -10.02 -39.31 -38.90
C ARG A 546 -10.33 -39.34 -37.40
N PRO A 547 -9.31 -39.25 -36.53
CA PRO A 547 -9.54 -39.13 -35.09
C PRO A 547 -10.05 -37.72 -34.75
N VAL A 548 -10.61 -37.59 -33.55
CA VAL A 548 -10.88 -36.31 -32.90
C VAL A 548 -9.83 -36.08 -31.83
N ILE A 549 -9.39 -34.84 -31.64
CA ILE A 549 -8.45 -34.48 -30.58
C ILE A 549 -9.20 -33.77 -29.46
N ILE A 550 -8.97 -34.22 -28.22
CA ILE A 550 -9.39 -33.49 -27.01
C ILE A 550 -8.15 -32.86 -26.39
N HIS A 551 -8.10 -31.53 -26.39
CA HIS A 551 -7.09 -30.75 -25.68
C HIS A 551 -7.56 -30.56 -24.25
N ARG A 552 -6.70 -30.80 -23.26
CA ARG A 552 -7.08 -30.55 -21.88
C ARG A 552 -5.92 -30.10 -21.00
N ALA A 553 -6.27 -29.31 -20.00
CA ALA A 553 -5.41 -28.95 -18.87
C ALA A 553 -6.21 -29.02 -17.57
N VAL A 554 -5.60 -29.48 -16.49
CA VAL A 554 -6.26 -29.67 -15.18
C VAL A 554 -5.85 -28.59 -14.18
N LEU A 555 -4.56 -28.29 -14.06
CA LEU A 555 -4.08 -27.14 -13.28
C LEU A 555 -3.96 -25.88 -14.13
N GLY A 556 -3.81 -26.03 -15.45
CA GLY A 556 -3.40 -24.97 -16.34
C GLY A 556 -1.91 -24.74 -16.25
N SER A 557 -1.49 -23.48 -16.26
CA SER A 557 -0.09 -23.14 -15.96
C SER A 557 0.21 -23.50 -14.50
N ILE A 558 1.30 -24.25 -14.29
CA ILE A 558 1.80 -24.56 -12.95
C ILE A 558 2.14 -23.27 -12.18
N GLU A 559 2.70 -22.27 -12.86
CA GLU A 559 2.97 -20.94 -12.30
C GLU A 559 1.69 -20.28 -11.78
N ARG A 560 0.64 -20.22 -12.61
CA ARG A 560 -0.66 -19.65 -12.21
C ARG A 560 -1.25 -20.42 -11.03
N MET A 561 -1.20 -21.75 -11.07
CA MET A 561 -1.71 -22.58 -9.97
C MET A 561 -0.95 -22.33 -8.67
N ILE A 562 0.37 -22.20 -8.70
CA ILE A 562 1.17 -21.82 -7.51
C ILE A 562 0.73 -20.48 -6.96
N ALA A 563 0.46 -19.47 -7.81
CA ALA A 563 -0.08 -18.19 -7.35
C ALA A 563 -1.43 -18.36 -6.64
N VAL A 564 -2.37 -19.06 -7.27
CA VAL A 564 -3.72 -19.27 -6.74
C VAL A 564 -3.65 -20.03 -5.41
N LEU A 565 -2.83 -21.08 -5.30
CA LEU A 565 -2.64 -21.85 -4.05
C LEU A 565 -1.94 -21.02 -2.96
N THR A 566 -0.94 -20.21 -3.32
CA THR A 566 -0.23 -19.33 -2.38
C THR A 566 -1.23 -18.37 -1.71
N GLU A 567 -2.09 -17.75 -2.52
CA GLU A 567 -3.12 -16.82 -2.06
C GLU A 567 -4.23 -17.54 -1.28
N ASN A 568 -4.67 -18.71 -1.77
CA ASN A 568 -5.72 -19.50 -1.14
C ASN A 568 -5.33 -19.93 0.28
N PHE A 569 -4.12 -20.45 0.45
CA PHE A 569 -3.60 -20.86 1.74
C PHE A 569 -3.00 -19.72 2.57
N ALA A 570 -2.95 -18.49 2.05
CA ALA A 570 -2.24 -17.36 2.66
C ALA A 570 -0.79 -17.73 3.06
N GLY A 571 -0.13 -18.53 2.22
CA GLY A 571 1.21 -19.07 2.47
C GLY A 571 1.30 -20.16 3.55
N LYS A 572 0.18 -20.64 4.09
CA LYS A 572 0.15 -21.78 5.04
C LYS A 572 -0.06 -23.10 4.30
N TRP A 573 0.93 -23.51 3.52
CA TRP A 573 0.86 -24.71 2.68
C TRP A 573 0.46 -25.98 3.47
N PRO A 574 -0.39 -26.87 2.90
CA PRO A 574 -0.64 -28.18 3.49
C PRO A 574 0.65 -29.02 3.48
N PHE A 575 0.76 -29.98 4.40
CA PHE A 575 2.02 -30.71 4.65
C PHE A 575 2.66 -31.30 3.39
N TRP A 576 1.86 -31.91 2.53
CA TRP A 576 2.37 -32.57 1.34
C TRP A 576 2.94 -31.60 0.29
N LEU A 577 2.43 -30.35 0.22
CA LEU A 577 2.93 -29.28 -0.67
C LEU A 577 3.97 -28.38 -0.02
N SER A 578 4.03 -28.35 1.31
CA SER A 578 4.83 -27.36 2.03
C SER A 578 6.33 -27.61 1.81
N PRO A 579 7.11 -26.61 1.39
CA PRO A 579 8.57 -26.70 1.35
C PRO A 579 9.20 -26.49 2.75
N ARG A 580 8.37 -26.42 3.79
CA ARG A 580 8.75 -26.21 5.19
C ARG A 580 8.01 -27.24 6.05
N GLN A 581 8.33 -28.52 5.86
CA GLN A 581 7.60 -29.62 6.48
C GLN A 581 7.96 -29.79 7.97
N ALA A 582 9.25 -29.86 8.31
CA ALA A 582 9.68 -29.98 9.70
C ALA A 582 10.91 -29.12 10.03
N MET A 583 10.90 -28.47 11.20
CA MET A 583 12.06 -27.75 11.75
C MET A 583 12.51 -28.42 13.04
N VAL A 584 13.76 -28.87 13.11
CA VAL A 584 14.35 -29.47 14.31
C VAL A 584 15.03 -28.40 15.16
N ILE A 585 14.74 -28.40 16.46
CA ILE A 585 15.23 -27.41 17.41
C ILE A 585 15.81 -28.12 18.65
N PRO A 586 17.14 -28.10 18.84
CA PRO A 586 17.75 -28.60 20.06
C PRO A 586 17.46 -27.69 21.26
N VAL A 587 17.23 -28.28 22.43
CA VAL A 587 17.03 -27.54 23.70
C VAL A 587 18.33 -26.92 24.21
N HIS A 588 19.47 -27.49 23.84
CA HIS A 588 20.82 -27.10 24.26
C HIS A 588 21.84 -27.52 23.18
N PRO A 589 22.94 -26.77 22.97
CA PRO A 589 23.96 -27.10 21.95
C PRO A 589 24.56 -28.51 22.04
N GLU A 590 24.56 -29.12 23.23
CA GLU A 590 24.99 -30.51 23.42
C GLU A 590 24.15 -31.53 22.60
N PHE A 591 22.95 -31.14 22.17
CA PHE A 591 22.06 -31.96 21.35
C PHE A 591 22.07 -31.59 19.87
N ASP A 592 22.97 -30.69 19.43
CA ASP A 592 23.06 -30.26 18.02
C ASP A 592 23.37 -31.43 17.08
N ASP A 593 24.27 -32.33 17.49
CA ASP A 593 24.58 -33.55 16.73
C ASP A 593 23.36 -34.45 16.56
N TYR A 594 22.55 -34.59 17.61
CA TYR A 594 21.32 -35.37 17.54
C TYR A 594 20.26 -34.66 16.67
N ALA A 595 20.16 -33.34 16.75
CA ALA A 595 19.27 -32.56 15.91
C ALA A 595 19.61 -32.70 14.41
N LEU A 596 20.91 -32.69 14.07
CA LEU A 596 21.40 -32.95 12.71
C LEU A 596 21.11 -34.38 12.27
N GLN A 597 21.28 -35.39 13.15
CA GLN A 597 20.91 -36.77 12.84
C GLN A 597 19.41 -36.93 12.58
N VAL A 598 18.55 -36.26 13.35
CA VAL A 598 17.10 -36.26 13.14
C VAL A 598 16.76 -35.63 11.79
N GLN A 599 17.36 -34.49 11.48
CA GLN A 599 17.16 -33.80 10.21
C GLN A 599 17.58 -34.68 9.02
N GLN A 600 18.74 -35.32 9.09
CA GLN A 600 19.22 -36.23 8.05
C GLN A 600 18.27 -37.43 7.87
N LYS A 601 17.82 -38.06 8.96
CA LYS A 601 16.87 -39.19 8.88
C LYS A 601 15.54 -38.81 8.22
N ILE A 602 15.02 -37.62 8.50
CA ILE A 602 13.79 -37.11 7.88
C ILE A 602 14.03 -36.78 6.40
N PHE A 603 15.19 -36.21 6.08
CA PHE A 603 15.58 -35.91 4.70
C PHE A 603 15.76 -37.17 3.85
N ASP A 604 16.45 -38.19 4.38
CA ASP A 604 16.65 -39.48 3.73
C ASP A 604 15.32 -40.22 3.48
N ALA A 605 14.31 -39.96 4.32
CA ALA A 605 12.94 -40.45 4.13
C ALA A 605 12.15 -39.66 3.05
N GLY A 606 12.75 -38.65 2.42
CA GLY A 606 12.16 -37.88 1.32
C GLY A 606 11.28 -36.70 1.76
N PHE A 607 11.56 -36.11 2.92
CA PHE A 607 10.86 -34.95 3.47
C PHE A 607 11.79 -33.75 3.70
N GLU A 608 11.26 -32.54 3.52
CA GLU A 608 11.99 -31.28 3.75
C GLU A 608 12.11 -30.99 5.25
N CYS A 609 13.33 -31.03 5.76
CA CYS A 609 13.62 -30.79 7.14
C CYS A 609 14.83 -29.85 7.31
N ASP A 610 14.63 -28.74 8.00
CA ASP A 610 15.71 -27.84 8.41
C ASP A 610 16.01 -28.07 9.90
N VAL A 611 17.20 -27.64 10.33
CA VAL A 611 17.60 -27.61 11.73
C VAL A 611 18.06 -26.21 12.11
N ASP A 612 17.67 -25.76 13.31
CA ASP A 612 18.09 -24.49 13.87
C ASP A 612 19.05 -24.74 15.05
N VAL A 613 20.34 -24.86 14.75
CA VAL A 613 21.44 -25.00 15.73
C VAL A 613 22.04 -23.65 16.13
N ASP A 614 21.43 -22.51 15.76
CA ASP A 614 22.02 -21.20 16.04
C ASP A 614 22.07 -20.95 17.55
N ALA A 615 23.28 -20.92 18.12
CA ALA A 615 23.48 -20.72 19.56
C ALA A 615 23.08 -19.31 20.05
N SER A 616 22.87 -18.36 19.13
CA SER A 616 22.43 -16.99 19.46
C SER A 616 20.94 -16.91 19.82
N ASP A 617 20.15 -17.93 19.45
CA ASP A 617 18.71 -17.96 19.64
C ASP A 617 18.29 -18.90 20.79
N THR A 618 17.44 -18.40 21.69
CA THR A 618 16.81 -19.27 22.68
C THR A 618 15.87 -20.27 22.02
N MET A 619 15.71 -21.47 22.57
CA MET A 619 14.77 -22.49 22.06
C MET A 619 13.36 -21.91 21.79
N LYS A 620 12.84 -21.05 22.67
CA LYS A 620 11.53 -20.39 22.48
C LYS A 620 11.50 -19.49 21.25
N LYS A 621 12.58 -18.76 21.00
CA LYS A 621 12.74 -17.89 19.83
C LYS A 621 12.86 -18.70 18.54
N LYS A 622 13.64 -19.80 18.55
CA LYS A 622 13.70 -20.75 17.43
C LYS A 622 12.31 -21.30 17.09
N ILE A 623 11.54 -21.71 18.11
CA ILE A 623 10.15 -22.18 17.94
C ILE A 623 9.28 -21.07 17.32
N ARG A 624 9.37 -19.83 17.85
CA ARG A 624 8.66 -18.65 17.31
C ARG A 624 9.03 -18.36 15.86
N ASN A 625 10.31 -18.46 15.52
CA ASN A 625 10.83 -18.26 14.16
C ASN A 625 10.27 -19.32 13.21
N ALA A 626 10.26 -20.58 13.63
CA ALA A 626 9.65 -21.67 12.86
C ALA A 626 8.13 -21.47 12.67
N GLN A 627 7.41 -21.01 13.70
CA GLN A 627 5.97 -20.69 13.60
C GLN A 627 5.70 -19.54 12.62
N LEU A 628 6.48 -18.47 12.69
CA LEU A 628 6.36 -17.33 11.78
C LEU A 628 6.76 -17.72 10.35
N GLY A 629 7.76 -18.60 10.20
CA GLY A 629 8.14 -19.23 8.95
C GLY A 629 7.10 -20.22 8.41
N LYS A 630 6.02 -20.49 9.16
CA LYS A 630 4.91 -21.39 8.78
C LYS A 630 5.32 -22.85 8.60
N TRP A 631 6.38 -23.31 9.28
CA TRP A 631 6.77 -24.71 9.33
C TRP A 631 5.64 -25.58 9.85
N ASN A 632 5.29 -26.66 9.14
CA ASN A 632 4.15 -27.50 9.53
C ASN A 632 4.35 -28.09 10.93
N PHE A 633 5.53 -28.67 11.17
CA PHE A 633 5.94 -29.25 12.44
C PHE A 633 7.24 -28.65 12.94
N ILE A 634 7.33 -28.54 14.26
CA ILE A 634 8.50 -28.07 14.99
C ILE A 634 8.85 -29.18 15.96
N LEU A 635 10.02 -29.78 15.77
CA LEU A 635 10.50 -30.96 16.46
C LEU A 635 11.54 -30.53 17.48
N VAL A 636 11.20 -30.60 18.76
CA VAL A 636 12.11 -30.19 19.85
C VAL A 636 12.84 -31.43 20.37
N VAL A 637 14.17 -31.35 20.52
CA VAL A 637 15.01 -32.46 20.96
C VAL A 637 15.91 -32.08 22.14
N GLY A 638 15.96 -32.92 23.16
CA GLY A 638 16.88 -32.80 24.29
C GLY A 638 17.40 -34.14 24.80
N ALA A 639 17.85 -34.18 26.06
CA ALA A 639 18.44 -35.37 26.66
C ALA A 639 17.51 -36.59 26.57
N LYS A 640 16.24 -36.40 26.96
CA LYS A 640 15.22 -37.46 26.94
C LYS A 640 14.96 -37.95 25.52
N GLU A 641 14.82 -37.03 24.57
CA GLU A 641 14.58 -37.36 23.17
C GLU A 641 15.77 -38.08 22.52
N LYS A 642 17.01 -37.72 22.87
CA LYS A 642 18.22 -38.40 22.41
C LYS A 642 18.32 -39.82 22.94
N GLU A 643 18.04 -40.04 24.22
CA GLU A 643 18.05 -41.37 24.85
C GLU A 643 17.01 -42.30 24.22
N ASN A 644 15.81 -41.77 23.93
CA ASN A 644 14.71 -42.55 23.39
C ASN A 644 14.68 -42.61 21.84
N SER A 645 15.63 -42.00 21.14
CA SER A 645 15.57 -41.81 19.68
C SER A 645 14.22 -41.23 19.21
N SER A 646 13.73 -40.22 19.92
CA SER A 646 12.42 -39.59 19.74
C SER A 646 12.53 -38.07 19.50
N VAL A 647 11.38 -37.41 19.30
CA VAL A 647 11.24 -35.95 19.19
C VAL A 647 9.95 -35.48 19.85
N ASN A 648 9.95 -34.27 20.41
CA ASN A 648 8.74 -33.62 20.92
C ASN A 648 8.11 -32.73 19.84
N ILE A 649 6.89 -33.06 19.41
CA ILE A 649 6.26 -32.42 18.26
C ILE A 649 5.39 -31.24 18.69
N ARG A 650 5.55 -30.11 17.99
CA ARG A 650 4.65 -28.96 18.04
C ARG A 650 4.15 -28.62 16.64
N THR A 651 2.92 -28.16 16.54
CA THR A 651 2.37 -27.64 15.28
C THR A 651 2.67 -26.16 15.10
N ARG A 652 2.54 -25.67 13.86
CA ARG A 652 2.65 -24.24 13.53
C ARG A 652 1.68 -23.32 14.29
N ASP A 653 0.56 -23.88 14.76
CA ASP A 653 -0.46 -23.19 15.56
C ASP A 653 -0.19 -23.33 17.08
N ASN A 654 1.02 -23.77 17.46
CA ASN A 654 1.50 -23.96 18.83
C ASN A 654 0.79 -25.06 19.63
N ALA A 655 0.11 -26.01 18.98
CA ALA A 655 -0.41 -27.19 19.66
C ALA A 655 0.74 -28.16 19.94
N VAL A 656 0.89 -28.58 21.21
CA VAL A 656 1.90 -29.57 21.62
C VAL A 656 1.29 -30.95 21.51
N LEU A 657 1.92 -31.83 20.75
CA LEU A 657 1.43 -33.16 20.44
C LEU A 657 2.11 -34.27 21.27
N GLY A 658 3.22 -33.93 21.93
CA GLY A 658 3.98 -34.85 22.79
C GLY A 658 5.17 -35.49 22.08
N GLU A 659 5.75 -36.51 22.72
CA GLU A 659 6.95 -37.21 22.28
C GLU A 659 6.61 -38.38 21.33
N TYR A 660 7.35 -38.51 20.24
CA TYR A 660 7.20 -39.53 19.19
C TYR A 660 8.54 -40.13 18.81
N SER A 661 8.63 -41.44 18.63
CA SER A 661 9.81 -42.04 17.99
C SER A 661 9.92 -41.58 16.54
N LEU A 662 11.14 -41.55 16.01
CA LEU A 662 11.39 -41.10 14.64
C LEU A 662 10.67 -41.96 13.59
N GLU A 663 10.59 -43.27 13.81
CA GLU A 663 9.91 -44.19 12.89
C GLU A 663 8.41 -43.86 12.81
N LYS A 664 7.76 -43.67 13.97
CA LYS A 664 6.33 -43.29 14.04
C LYS A 664 6.07 -41.91 13.44
N LEU A 665 7.03 -40.99 13.53
CA LEU A 665 6.91 -39.68 12.91
C LEU A 665 6.93 -39.79 11.38
N ILE A 666 7.89 -40.54 10.84
CA ILE A 666 8.02 -40.76 9.39
C ILE A 666 6.77 -41.47 8.83
N GLU A 667 6.25 -42.48 9.54
CA GLU A 667 4.99 -43.14 9.19
C GLU A 667 3.83 -42.14 9.08
N LYS A 668 3.72 -41.22 10.04
CA LYS A 668 2.71 -40.14 10.00
C LYS A 668 2.94 -39.15 8.86
N PHE A 669 4.19 -38.80 8.55
CA PHE A 669 4.50 -37.92 7.44
C PHE A 669 4.13 -38.56 6.09
N ASN A 670 4.39 -39.86 5.92
CA ASN A 670 3.93 -40.62 4.75
C ASN A 670 2.41 -40.60 4.65
N PHE A 671 1.70 -40.90 5.74
CA PHE A 671 0.24 -40.83 5.76
C PHE A 671 -0.30 -39.46 5.34
N LEU A 672 0.27 -38.36 5.86
CA LEU A 672 -0.15 -37.00 5.49
C LEU A 672 0.13 -36.67 4.02
N LYS A 673 1.23 -37.20 3.45
CA LYS A 673 1.62 -37.02 2.05
C LYS A 673 0.73 -37.82 1.10
N GLU A 674 0.45 -39.08 1.42
CA GLU A 674 -0.31 -40.00 0.57
C GLU A 674 -1.82 -39.67 0.54
N ASN A 675 -2.35 -39.13 1.62
CA ASN A 675 -3.77 -38.75 1.73
C ASN A 675 -4.04 -37.26 1.42
N TYR A 676 -3.03 -36.51 0.97
CA TYR A 676 -3.15 -35.11 0.54
C TYR A 676 -3.86 -34.17 1.55
N ILE A 677 -3.67 -34.39 2.86
CA ILE A 677 -4.44 -33.72 3.91
C ILE A 677 -4.24 -32.19 3.91
N LEU A 678 -5.33 -31.44 3.70
CA LEU A 678 -5.30 -29.97 3.64
C LEU A 678 -5.13 -29.28 5.01
N LYS A 679 -5.76 -29.80 6.08
CA LYS A 679 -5.72 -29.22 7.43
C LYS A 679 -4.87 -30.06 8.40
N THR A 680 -3.55 -29.92 8.31
CA THR A 680 -2.58 -30.72 9.08
C THR A 680 -2.75 -30.62 10.61
N SER A 681 -3.09 -29.45 11.17
CA SER A 681 -3.16 -29.26 12.63
C SER A 681 -4.44 -29.82 13.29
N ARG A 682 -5.58 -29.87 12.57
CA ARG A 682 -6.87 -30.32 13.12
C ARG A 682 -7.02 -31.86 13.08
N PHE A 683 -6.48 -32.50 12.03
CA PHE A 683 -6.58 -33.96 11.86
C PHE A 683 -5.79 -34.73 12.92
N ILE A 684 -4.62 -34.22 13.30
CA ILE A 684 -3.74 -34.84 14.29
C ILE A 684 -4.34 -34.76 15.70
N ILE A 685 -4.98 -33.65 16.08
CA ILE A 685 -5.66 -33.53 17.39
C ILE A 685 -6.82 -34.55 17.53
N VAL A 686 -7.51 -34.86 16.44
CA VAL A 686 -8.65 -35.79 16.43
C VAL A 686 -8.18 -37.25 16.38
N THR A 687 -7.28 -37.62 15.46
CA THR A 687 -6.78 -39.00 15.36
C THR A 687 -5.93 -39.43 16.57
N MET A 688 -5.22 -38.50 17.23
CA MET A 688 -4.42 -38.84 18.42
C MET A 688 -5.22 -39.21 19.65
N LYS A 689 -6.51 -38.87 19.72
CA LYS A 689 -7.43 -39.39 20.76
C LYS A 689 -8.13 -40.69 20.35
N SER A 690 -8.22 -40.98 19.05
CA SER A 690 -9.07 -42.07 18.52
C SER A 690 -8.32 -43.36 18.15
N VAL A 691 -6.98 -43.37 18.15
CA VAL A 691 -6.17 -44.55 17.79
C VAL A 691 -6.28 -45.70 18.83
N GLN A 692 -6.97 -45.50 19.96
CA GLN A 692 -7.38 -46.61 20.84
C GLN A 692 -8.57 -47.43 20.30
N LEU A 693 -9.36 -46.91 19.34
CA LEU A 693 -10.56 -47.60 18.81
C LEU A 693 -10.30 -48.38 17.50
N LEU A 694 -9.24 -48.05 16.75
CA LEU A 694 -8.93 -48.72 15.48
C LEU A 694 -8.07 -49.99 15.61
N LYS A 695 -7.70 -50.39 16.83
CA LYS A 695 -7.06 -51.70 17.10
C LYS A 695 -8.06 -52.87 17.27
N TYR A 696 -9.37 -52.62 17.14
CA TYR A 696 -10.40 -53.67 17.23
C TYR A 696 -10.89 -54.18 15.86
N SER A 697 -10.35 -53.67 14.75
CA SER A 697 -10.77 -54.04 13.38
C SER A 697 -9.76 -54.96 12.65
N SER A 698 -8.64 -55.31 13.30
CA SER A 698 -7.54 -56.11 12.70
C SER A 698 -7.56 -57.59 13.12
N THR A 699 -8.73 -58.14 13.48
CA THR A 699 -8.89 -59.58 13.78
C THR A 699 -10.10 -60.19 13.08
N LEU A 700 -10.40 -59.74 11.86
CA LEU A 700 -11.35 -60.42 11.00
C LEU A 700 -10.64 -60.75 9.71
N ASP A 701 -10.62 -62.04 9.40
CA ASP A 701 -9.89 -62.67 8.31
C ASP A 701 -10.29 -62.12 6.95
N ASP A 702 -9.33 -62.19 6.04
CA ASP A 702 -9.47 -62.01 4.59
C ASP A 702 -10.59 -62.92 4.07
N ASP A 703 -11.68 -62.33 3.55
CA ASP A 703 -12.57 -62.83 2.48
C ASP A 703 -14.00 -62.26 2.63
N ASP A 704 -14.18 -60.96 2.37
CA ASP A 704 -15.35 -60.34 1.72
C ASP A 704 -15.26 -58.81 1.88
N TYR A 705 -14.91 -58.10 0.80
CA TYR A 705 -14.76 -56.64 0.80
C TYR A 705 -15.84 -56.00 -0.08
N ASP A 706 -16.95 -55.59 0.53
CA ASP A 706 -17.96 -54.75 -0.13
C ASP A 706 -17.61 -53.25 0.07
N SER A 707 -17.34 -52.57 -1.04
CA SER A 707 -16.73 -51.23 -1.10
C SER A 707 -17.66 -50.06 -0.70
N ALA A 708 -18.94 -50.34 -0.41
CA ALA A 708 -19.96 -49.33 -0.17
C ALA A 708 -20.04 -48.83 1.29
N GLU A 709 -19.74 -49.66 2.29
CA GLU A 709 -19.93 -49.28 3.71
C GLU A 709 -18.81 -48.40 4.29
N SER A 710 -17.58 -48.54 3.80
CA SER A 710 -16.43 -47.71 4.21
C SER A 710 -16.59 -46.23 3.83
N SER A 711 -17.10 -45.97 2.61
CA SER A 711 -17.38 -44.61 2.13
C SER A 711 -18.58 -43.97 2.85
N SER A 712 -19.56 -44.77 3.25
CA SER A 712 -20.73 -44.35 4.03
C SER A 712 -20.35 -43.84 5.42
N LEU A 713 -19.39 -44.52 6.09
CA LEU A 713 -18.95 -44.15 7.42
C LEU A 713 -18.10 -42.86 7.41
N GLN A 714 -17.23 -42.70 6.40
CA GLN A 714 -16.46 -41.47 6.19
C GLN A 714 -17.37 -40.28 5.87
N ASN A 715 -18.38 -40.47 5.01
CA ASN A 715 -19.33 -39.42 4.66
C ASN A 715 -20.27 -39.05 5.83
N LYS A 716 -20.70 -40.02 6.65
CA LYS A 716 -21.48 -39.75 7.88
C LYS A 716 -20.68 -38.94 8.92
N ILE A 717 -19.38 -39.19 9.03
CA ILE A 717 -18.49 -38.40 9.92
C ILE A 717 -18.28 -36.98 9.36
N ILE A 718 -18.31 -36.78 8.04
CA ILE A 718 -18.17 -35.45 7.43
C ILE A 718 -19.49 -34.64 7.53
N GLU A 719 -20.64 -35.28 7.33
CA GLU A 719 -21.96 -34.63 7.44
C GLU A 719 -22.32 -34.22 8.87
N GLN A 720 -21.97 -35.03 9.87
CA GLN A 720 -22.30 -34.72 11.26
C GLN A 720 -21.51 -33.51 11.81
N PHE A 721 -20.38 -33.16 11.17
CA PHE A 721 -19.54 -32.03 11.57
C PHE A 721 -19.80 -30.73 10.78
N SER A 722 -20.37 -30.79 9.57
CA SER A 722 -20.64 -29.57 8.76
C SER A 722 -21.86 -28.77 9.26
N LEU A 723 -22.86 -29.45 9.86
CA LEU A 723 -24.13 -28.84 10.27
C LEU A 723 -24.13 -28.20 11.67
N SER A 724 -23.04 -28.35 12.45
CA SER A 724 -22.96 -27.81 13.82
C SER A 724 -22.23 -26.46 13.95
N GLU A 725 -21.47 -26.03 12.93
CA GLU A 725 -20.66 -24.79 12.96
C GLU A 725 -21.41 -23.54 12.45
N VAL A 726 -22.60 -23.65 11.85
CA VAL A 726 -23.36 -22.47 11.33
C VAL A 726 -24.18 -21.75 12.41
N LYS A 727 -24.37 -22.35 13.61
CA LYS A 727 -25.23 -21.79 14.68
C LYS A 727 -24.51 -21.23 15.92
N LYS A 728 -23.17 -21.13 15.93
CA LYS A 728 -22.39 -20.64 17.10
C LYS A 728 -21.33 -19.58 16.77
N SER A 729 -21.59 -18.66 15.83
CA SER A 729 -20.71 -17.51 15.58
C SER A 729 -21.30 -16.14 15.96
N ASN A 730 -22.40 -16.10 16.70
CA ASN A 730 -22.82 -14.91 17.43
C ASN A 730 -22.50 -15.11 18.91
N ASP A 731 -21.95 -14.08 19.53
CA ASP A 731 -21.51 -13.98 20.93
C ASP A 731 -20.09 -14.47 21.23
N ASN A 732 -19.09 -13.59 21.08
CA ASN A 732 -18.56 -12.88 22.25
C ASN A 732 -17.50 -11.84 21.90
N LYS A 733 -17.60 -10.72 22.61
CA LYS A 733 -16.52 -9.76 22.82
C LYS A 733 -15.30 -10.50 23.35
N ASN A 734 -14.15 -10.34 22.72
CA ASN A 734 -12.87 -10.30 23.42
C ASN A 734 -11.85 -9.49 22.59
N CYS A 735 -11.93 -8.17 22.79
CA CYS A 735 -10.74 -7.34 22.83
C CYS A 735 -9.98 -7.72 24.12
N GLU A 736 -9.38 -8.91 24.14
CA GLU A 736 -8.43 -9.28 25.17
C GLU A 736 -7.07 -8.75 24.76
N LYS A 737 -6.68 -7.71 25.50
CA LYS A 737 -5.33 -7.17 25.61
C LYS A 737 -4.28 -8.25 25.31
N LEU A 738 -3.44 -7.98 24.32
CA LEU A 738 -2.04 -8.42 24.34
C LEU A 738 -1.43 -7.99 25.68
N LYS A 739 -1.59 -8.80 26.73
CA LYS A 739 -0.64 -8.84 27.83
C LYS A 739 0.59 -9.51 27.24
N ILE A 740 1.44 -8.69 26.66
CA ILE A 740 2.86 -9.01 26.61
C ILE A 740 3.25 -9.08 28.09
N ASP A 741 3.65 -10.26 28.58
CA ASP A 741 4.33 -10.35 29.87
C ASP A 741 5.51 -9.36 29.80
N ASP A 742 5.42 -8.28 30.58
CA ASP A 742 6.42 -7.20 30.68
C ASP A 742 7.82 -7.76 31.03
N ASP A 743 7.90 -9.02 31.45
CA ASP A 743 9.13 -9.73 31.80
C ASP A 743 9.95 -10.22 30.60
N ASN A 744 9.38 -10.40 29.39
CA ASN A 744 10.10 -10.99 28.24
C ASN A 744 10.34 -10.05 27.05
N ALA A 745 9.76 -8.85 27.03
CA ALA A 745 9.71 -7.98 25.84
C ALA A 745 11.04 -7.31 25.41
N VAL A 746 12.14 -7.48 26.15
CA VAL A 746 13.45 -6.86 25.82
C VAL A 746 14.46 -7.89 25.29
N GLN A 747 14.19 -9.19 25.39
CA GLN A 747 15.26 -10.18 25.11
C GLN A 747 15.48 -10.50 23.64
N ASN A 748 14.59 -10.14 22.72
CA ASN A 748 14.76 -10.46 21.29
C ASN A 748 14.75 -9.19 20.43
N GLU A 749 15.91 -8.56 20.26
CA GLU A 749 16.12 -7.50 19.24
C GLU A 749 15.62 -7.96 17.85
N GLU A 750 15.72 -9.25 17.54
CA GLU A 750 15.19 -9.80 16.30
C GLU A 750 13.66 -9.79 16.19
N GLU A 751 12.91 -9.89 17.28
CA GLU A 751 11.45 -9.72 17.22
C GLU A 751 11.07 -8.29 16.87
N ILE A 752 11.80 -7.32 17.44
CA ILE A 752 11.63 -5.89 17.13
C ILE A 752 11.94 -5.66 15.65
N PHE A 753 13.08 -6.14 15.14
CA PHE A 753 13.48 -5.96 13.75
C PHE A 753 12.56 -6.69 12.77
N LYS A 754 12.14 -7.92 13.09
CA LYS A 754 11.20 -8.69 12.26
C LYS A 754 9.86 -7.98 12.13
N TRP A 755 9.30 -7.53 13.25
CA TRP A 755 8.05 -6.77 13.25
C TRP A 755 8.17 -5.45 12.47
N LEU A 756 9.26 -4.70 12.69
CA LEU A 756 9.48 -3.44 11.96
C LEU A 756 9.67 -3.65 10.46
N ASN A 757 10.41 -4.68 10.04
CA ASN A 757 10.56 -5.05 8.63
C ASN A 757 9.21 -5.43 8.01
N GLU A 758 8.36 -6.18 8.73
CA GLU A 758 7.01 -6.51 8.27
C GLU A 758 6.14 -5.27 8.07
N GLN A 759 6.20 -4.30 8.99
CA GLN A 759 5.42 -3.06 8.88
C GLN A 759 5.95 -2.12 7.78
N ARG A 760 7.27 -1.88 7.73
CA ARG A 760 7.91 -0.88 6.86
C ARG A 760 8.24 -1.38 5.45
N SER A 761 8.22 -2.70 5.20
CA SER A 761 8.40 -3.27 3.85
C SER A 761 7.24 -2.96 2.87
N THR A 762 6.15 -2.39 3.37
CA THR A 762 5.00 -1.89 2.59
C THR A 762 5.23 -0.48 2.03
N PHE A 763 6.28 0.23 2.46
CA PHE A 763 6.53 1.62 2.04
C PHE A 763 6.95 1.67 0.56
N THR A 764 6.05 2.16 -0.29
CA THR A 764 6.26 2.40 -1.73
C THR A 764 7.45 3.32 -2.02
N TYR A 765 7.80 4.23 -1.09
CA TYR A 765 8.91 5.19 -1.20
C TYR A 765 9.86 5.17 0.02
N GLY A 766 10.20 3.99 0.56
CA GLY A 766 11.16 3.88 1.66
C GLY A 766 12.61 4.21 1.24
N LEU A 767 13.42 4.72 2.17
CA LEU A 767 14.86 5.00 1.98
C LEU A 767 15.66 3.69 1.98
N SER A 768 16.55 3.54 0.99
CA SER A 768 17.63 2.55 1.00
C SER A 768 18.71 2.92 2.04
N ASP A 769 19.57 1.97 2.39
CA ASP A 769 20.67 2.20 3.34
C ASP A 769 21.63 3.29 2.85
N ASP A 770 21.94 3.34 1.56
CA ASP A 770 22.78 4.39 0.95
C ASP A 770 22.15 5.78 1.02
N GLN A 771 20.84 5.86 0.79
CA GLN A 771 20.08 7.11 0.91
C GLN A 771 19.98 7.55 2.38
N ALA A 772 19.80 6.61 3.31
CA ALA A 772 19.79 6.88 4.74
C ALA A 772 21.16 7.36 5.22
N LEU A 773 22.25 6.72 4.78
CA LEU A 773 23.63 7.10 5.03
C LEU A 773 23.93 8.51 4.52
N THR A 774 23.58 8.80 3.27
CA THR A 774 23.78 10.12 2.66
C THR A 774 23.02 11.21 3.41
N ASN A 775 21.77 10.95 3.78
CA ASN A 775 20.95 11.90 4.55
C ASN A 775 21.51 12.12 5.97
N LEU A 776 22.04 11.08 6.61
CA LEU A 776 22.62 11.18 7.94
C LEU A 776 23.95 11.92 7.94
N ILE A 777 24.86 11.63 7.00
CA ILE A 777 26.11 12.37 6.79
C ILE A 777 25.80 13.84 6.55
N LYS A 778 24.86 14.14 5.65
CA LYS A 778 24.42 15.51 5.38
C LYS A 778 23.91 16.23 6.62
N SER A 779 23.10 15.55 7.44
CA SER A 779 22.57 16.14 8.68
C SER A 779 23.62 16.31 9.77
N THR A 780 24.68 15.49 9.75
CA THR A 780 25.75 15.56 10.75
C THR A 780 26.76 16.63 10.37
N VAL A 781 27.33 16.57 9.15
CA VAL A 781 28.42 17.44 8.70
C VAL A 781 28.04 18.93 8.76
N GLY A 782 26.89 19.31 8.17
CA GLY A 782 26.29 20.65 8.27
C GLY A 782 27.27 21.82 8.14
N THR A 783 26.93 22.97 8.74
CA THR A 783 27.88 24.09 8.92
C THR A 783 28.78 23.92 10.13
N GLY A 784 28.41 23.05 11.07
CA GLY A 784 29.12 22.87 12.33
C GLY A 784 30.53 22.31 12.15
N VAL A 785 30.78 21.51 11.11
CA VAL A 785 32.12 21.07 10.73
C VAL A 785 33.11 22.22 10.52
N LEU A 786 32.63 23.35 9.97
CA LEU A 786 33.48 24.51 9.68
C LEU A 786 33.90 25.25 10.95
N ALA A 787 33.18 25.06 12.06
CA ALA A 787 33.45 25.66 13.37
C ALA A 787 34.31 24.76 14.28
N VAL A 788 34.55 23.49 13.91
CA VAL A 788 35.36 22.55 14.71
C VAL A 788 36.77 23.07 15.00
N PRO A 789 37.49 23.77 14.09
CA PRO A 789 38.80 24.33 14.41
C PRO A 789 38.78 25.31 15.59
N GLU A 790 37.68 26.07 15.76
CA GLU A 790 37.52 26.98 16.88
C GLU A 790 37.36 26.20 18.19
N ALA A 791 36.71 25.03 18.15
CA ALA A 791 36.67 24.13 19.30
C ALA A 791 38.08 23.64 19.69
N PHE A 792 38.95 23.35 18.71
CA PHE A 792 40.36 23.00 18.97
C PHE A 792 41.16 24.19 19.51
N SER A 793 40.90 25.40 19.02
CA SER A 793 41.47 26.65 19.56
C SER A 793 41.11 26.85 21.04
N ASN A 794 39.88 26.48 21.44
CA ASN A 794 39.41 26.57 22.83
C ASN A 794 39.86 25.40 23.72
N ALA A 795 40.23 24.25 23.15
CA ALA A 795 40.61 23.04 23.88
C ALA A 795 42.13 22.74 23.93
N GLY A 796 42.88 23.22 22.94
CA GLY A 796 44.26 22.79 22.68
C GLY A 796 44.31 21.67 21.65
N LEU A 797 45.46 21.49 20.99
CA LEU A 797 45.55 20.63 19.80
C LEU A 797 45.31 19.14 20.13
N TRP A 798 46.06 18.59 21.08
CA TRP A 798 46.01 17.18 21.44
C TRP A 798 44.81 16.87 22.34
N PHE A 799 44.51 17.74 23.30
CA PHE A 799 43.33 17.58 24.13
C PHE A 799 42.04 17.76 23.33
N GLY A 800 41.99 18.70 22.39
CA GLY A 800 40.87 18.88 21.47
C GLY A 800 40.62 17.63 20.63
N LEU A 801 41.66 16.94 20.16
CA LEU A 801 41.52 15.66 19.45
C LEU A 801 40.90 14.58 20.34
N ILE A 802 41.41 14.41 21.56
CA ILE A 802 40.89 13.44 22.53
C ILE A 802 39.45 13.79 22.90
N PHE A 803 39.17 15.07 23.13
CA PHE A 803 37.86 15.57 23.53
C PHE A 803 36.82 15.42 22.42
N LEU A 804 37.21 15.66 21.16
CA LEU A 804 36.39 15.37 19.98
C LEU A 804 36.03 13.87 19.93
N ILE A 805 37.02 12.99 19.99
CA ILE A 805 36.82 11.53 19.93
C ILE A 805 35.92 11.07 21.08
N PHE A 806 36.16 11.55 22.29
CA PHE A 806 35.33 11.25 23.46
C PHE A 806 33.88 11.69 23.27
N THR A 807 33.66 12.92 22.79
CA THR A 807 32.33 13.48 22.52
C THR A 807 31.61 12.69 21.42
N VAL A 808 32.33 12.28 20.36
CA VAL A 808 31.81 11.42 19.28
C VAL A 808 31.34 10.07 19.82
N ILE A 809 32.13 9.42 20.67
CA ILE A 809 31.78 8.12 21.23
C ILE A 809 30.48 8.22 22.03
N ILE A 810 30.36 9.24 22.89
CA ILE A 810 29.14 9.48 23.67
C ILE A 810 27.96 9.78 22.74
N ASN A 811 28.16 10.61 21.72
CA ASN A 811 27.12 10.94 20.74
C ASN A 811 26.63 9.69 19.99
N LEU A 812 27.54 8.85 19.50
CA LEU A 812 27.19 7.60 18.84
C LEU A 812 26.39 6.68 19.77
N CYS A 813 26.79 6.57 21.04
CA CYS A 813 26.03 5.83 22.05
C CYS A 813 24.61 6.38 22.19
N CYS A 814 24.44 7.70 22.34
CA CYS A 814 23.12 8.30 22.49
C CYS A 814 22.23 8.19 21.25
N LEU A 815 22.79 8.32 20.05
CA LEU A 815 22.03 8.12 18.80
C LEU A 815 21.56 6.67 18.66
N ARG A 816 22.42 5.70 19.03
CA ARG A 816 22.05 4.28 19.08
C ARG A 816 20.92 4.03 20.08
N ILE A 817 20.99 4.66 21.26
CA ILE A 817 19.93 4.61 22.28
C ILE A 817 18.60 5.12 21.70
N LEU A 818 18.60 6.27 21.00
CA LEU A 818 17.39 6.81 20.38
C LEU A 818 16.76 5.85 19.36
N VAL A 819 17.58 5.32 18.45
CA VAL A 819 17.11 4.37 17.43
C VAL A 819 16.56 3.11 18.09
N ARG A 820 17.31 2.51 19.03
CA ARG A 820 16.90 1.26 19.70
C ARG A 820 15.61 1.46 20.52
N THR A 821 15.51 2.53 21.30
CA THR A 821 14.32 2.80 22.11
C THR A 821 13.11 3.16 21.26
N SER A 822 13.29 3.87 20.13
CA SER A 822 12.24 4.10 19.13
C SER A 822 11.70 2.78 18.58
N GLN A 823 12.59 1.90 18.13
CA GLN A 823 12.25 0.60 17.56
C GLN A 823 11.50 -0.28 18.57
N MET A 824 11.97 -0.31 19.82
CA MET A 824 11.31 -1.00 20.92
C MET A 824 9.91 -0.43 21.22
N MET A 825 9.75 0.90 21.23
CA MET A 825 8.44 1.54 21.46
C MET A 825 7.48 1.36 20.29
N CYS A 826 7.97 1.25 19.06
CA CYS A 826 7.16 0.91 17.89
C CYS A 826 6.47 -0.44 18.09
N LEU A 827 7.22 -1.47 18.53
CA LEU A 827 6.69 -2.79 18.86
C LEU A 827 5.68 -2.72 20.02
N ARG A 828 6.01 -2.05 21.13
CA ARG A 828 5.13 -1.97 22.32
C ARG A 828 3.84 -1.17 22.09
N SER A 829 3.87 -0.18 21.20
CA SER A 829 2.72 0.69 20.90
C SER A 829 1.92 0.26 19.66
N GLY A 830 2.44 -0.68 18.86
CA GLY A 830 1.85 -1.10 17.59
C GLY A 830 1.95 -0.06 16.48
N LYS A 831 2.82 0.96 16.61
CA LYS A 831 3.01 2.01 15.61
C LYS A 831 4.23 1.71 14.74
N ALA A 832 4.09 1.78 13.41
CA ALA A 832 5.19 1.51 12.48
C ALA A 832 6.33 2.56 12.55
N ALA A 833 6.06 3.76 13.06
CA ALA A 833 7.03 4.85 13.19
C ALA A 833 6.69 5.74 14.40
N VAL A 834 7.71 6.28 15.06
CA VAL A 834 7.57 7.15 16.24
C VAL A 834 8.53 8.32 16.13
N ASP A 835 8.03 9.55 16.27
CA ASP A 835 8.85 10.77 16.34
C ASP A 835 9.47 10.96 17.74
N TYR A 836 10.47 11.84 17.88
CA TYR A 836 11.22 12.00 19.13
C TYR A 836 10.35 12.47 20.30
N GLY A 837 9.41 13.40 20.08
CA GLY A 837 8.50 13.85 21.13
C GLY A 837 7.56 12.73 21.58
N THR A 838 7.03 11.96 20.64
CA THR A 838 6.16 10.80 20.92
C THR A 838 6.95 9.66 21.60
N LEU A 839 8.22 9.47 21.28
CA LEU A 839 9.10 8.51 21.97
C LEU A 839 9.23 8.86 23.46
N ALA A 840 9.43 10.14 23.79
CA ALA A 840 9.47 10.61 25.18
C ALA A 840 8.12 10.48 25.90
N GLU A 841 7.00 10.66 25.19
CA GLU A 841 5.66 10.41 25.77
C GLU A 841 5.48 8.93 26.13
N LEU A 842 5.83 8.04 25.21
CA LEU A 842 5.67 6.60 25.36
C LEU A 842 6.60 6.04 26.43
N SER A 843 7.85 6.49 26.50
CA SER A 843 8.80 6.05 27.52
C SER A 843 8.30 6.37 28.95
N VAL A 844 7.77 7.58 29.17
CA VAL A 844 7.17 7.96 30.46
C VAL A 844 5.86 7.21 30.73
N PHE A 845 5.06 6.95 29.70
CA PHE A 845 3.80 6.20 29.83
C PHE A 845 4.03 4.74 30.26
N HIS A 846 5.04 4.09 29.69
CA HIS A 846 5.42 2.71 30.03
C HIS A 846 6.33 2.61 31.26
N GLY A 847 6.98 3.70 31.66
CA GLY A 847 7.86 3.77 32.84
C GLY A 847 7.14 3.73 34.21
N PRO A 848 7.84 4.13 35.29
CA PRO A 848 7.35 4.06 36.68
C PRO A 848 6.00 4.76 36.87
N LYS A 849 5.08 4.12 37.63
CA LYS A 849 3.72 4.62 37.88
C LYS A 849 3.66 6.12 38.28
N PRO A 850 4.51 6.63 39.18
CA PRO A 850 4.47 8.05 39.59
C PRO A 850 4.78 9.04 38.47
N LEU A 851 5.58 8.63 37.48
CA LEU A 851 6.04 9.50 36.39
C LEU A 851 5.02 9.60 35.25
N ARG A 852 4.09 8.64 35.13
CA ARG A 852 3.11 8.56 34.03
C ARG A 852 2.26 9.82 33.85
N ARG A 853 2.02 10.59 34.93
CA ARG A 853 1.29 11.88 34.88
C ARG A 853 2.02 12.95 34.07
N PHE A 854 3.34 12.83 33.91
CA PHE A 854 4.18 13.79 33.21
C PHE A 854 4.40 13.46 31.72
N LYS A 855 3.77 12.40 31.17
CA LYS A 855 3.99 11.98 29.76
C LYS A 855 3.82 13.10 28.72
N ARG A 856 2.83 13.97 28.91
CA ARG A 856 2.59 15.13 28.03
C ARG A 856 3.66 16.21 28.17
N HIS A 857 4.19 16.40 29.39
CA HIS A 857 5.27 17.35 29.65
C HIS A 857 6.59 16.87 29.04
N ALA A 858 6.85 15.55 29.06
CA ALA A 858 8.03 14.98 28.41
C ALA A 858 8.03 15.22 26.89
N LYS A 859 6.89 14.95 26.24
CA LYS A 859 6.69 15.28 24.81
C LYS A 859 6.89 16.77 24.52
N PHE A 860 6.27 17.61 25.33
CA PHE A 860 6.35 19.06 25.20
C PHE A 860 7.80 19.57 25.33
N LEU A 861 8.54 19.07 26.32
CA LEU A 861 9.93 19.47 26.57
C LEU A 861 10.83 19.09 25.38
N VAL A 862 10.75 17.85 24.87
CA VAL A 862 11.53 17.42 23.70
C VAL A 862 11.17 18.23 22.45
N ASN A 863 9.87 18.42 22.18
CA ASN A 863 9.42 19.19 21.01
C ASN A 863 9.86 20.65 21.06
N ILE A 864 9.82 21.27 22.23
CA ILE A 864 10.32 22.63 22.44
C ILE A 864 11.83 22.69 22.24
N SER A 865 12.59 21.78 22.85
CA SER A 865 14.04 21.74 22.66
C SER A 865 14.44 21.53 21.20
N LEU A 866 13.71 20.68 20.46
CA LEU A 866 13.89 20.51 19.01
C LEU A 866 13.63 21.83 18.28
N ALA A 867 12.50 22.50 18.55
CA ALA A 867 12.18 23.76 17.91
C ALA A 867 13.23 24.85 18.20
N PHE A 868 13.65 25.00 19.45
CA PHE A 868 14.70 25.98 19.82
C PHE A 868 16.05 25.67 19.18
N SER A 869 16.44 24.39 19.09
CA SER A 869 17.69 24.00 18.41
C SER A 869 17.67 24.36 16.93
N GLN A 870 16.58 24.06 16.23
CA GLN A 870 16.42 24.33 14.80
C GLN A 870 16.36 25.84 14.50
N LEU A 871 15.62 26.61 15.31
CA LEU A 871 15.59 28.06 15.20
C LEU A 871 16.95 28.70 15.54
N GLY A 872 17.65 28.18 16.54
CA GLY A 872 19.02 28.61 16.86
C GLY A 872 20.00 28.39 15.71
N MET A 873 19.92 27.25 15.02
CA MET A 873 20.71 26.99 13.81
C MET A 873 20.38 27.97 12.68
N CYS A 874 19.10 28.30 12.46
CA CYS A 874 18.71 29.32 11.49
C CYS A 874 19.27 30.70 11.82
N SER A 875 19.29 31.09 13.10
CA SER A 875 19.90 32.35 13.52
C SER A 875 21.42 32.35 13.27
N VAL A 876 22.11 31.24 13.53
CA VAL A 876 23.53 31.08 13.17
C VAL A 876 23.73 31.21 11.65
N TYR A 877 22.81 30.70 10.83
CA TYR A 877 22.91 30.80 9.37
C TYR A 877 22.84 32.24 8.86
N PHE A 878 22.02 33.10 9.48
CA PHE A 878 22.01 34.54 9.17
C PHE A 878 23.39 35.18 9.40
N VAL A 879 23.97 34.98 10.59
CA VAL A 879 25.28 35.53 10.94
C VAL A 879 26.35 34.97 10.00
N PHE A 880 26.34 33.65 9.79
CA PHE A 880 27.29 32.95 8.92
C PHE A 880 27.28 33.53 7.50
N ILE A 881 26.10 33.60 6.85
CA ILE A 881 26.01 34.04 5.46
C ILE A 881 26.36 35.53 5.35
N ALA A 882 25.89 36.35 6.30
CA ALA A 882 26.20 37.77 6.32
C ALA A 882 27.70 38.03 6.46
N GLU A 883 28.42 37.32 7.34
CA GLU A 883 29.87 37.44 7.48
C GLU A 883 30.63 37.05 6.20
N HIS A 884 30.20 35.98 5.52
CA HIS A 884 30.82 35.54 4.27
C HIS A 884 30.57 36.51 3.12
N ILE A 885 29.35 37.03 2.97
CA ILE A 885 29.02 38.04 1.96
C ILE A 885 29.77 39.34 2.23
N LYS A 886 29.79 39.80 3.49
CA LYS A 886 30.52 40.99 3.91
C LYS A 886 32.00 40.89 3.53
N GLN A 887 32.67 39.79 3.87
CA GLN A 887 34.08 39.59 3.51
C GLN A 887 34.35 39.45 2.00
N THR A 888 33.32 39.16 1.19
CA THR A 888 33.49 38.93 -0.25
C THR A 888 33.25 40.19 -1.08
N VAL A 889 32.23 40.97 -0.70
CA VAL A 889 31.71 42.10 -1.49
C VAL A 889 32.24 43.44 -0.99
N GLU A 890 32.60 43.55 0.28
CA GLU A 890 32.87 44.85 0.88
C GLU A 890 34.35 45.27 0.81
N VAL A 891 34.61 46.40 0.15
CA VAL A 891 35.95 46.97 -0.02
C VAL A 891 36.26 48.06 1.02
N GLN A 892 35.25 48.72 1.61
CA GLN A 892 35.42 49.90 2.48
C GLN A 892 34.68 49.86 3.84
N ASN A 893 34.23 48.70 4.30
CA ASN A 893 33.55 48.52 5.60
C ASN A 893 32.32 49.46 5.80
N THR A 894 31.62 49.75 4.70
CA THR A 894 30.53 50.71 4.59
C THR A 894 29.26 50.36 5.38
N PHE A 895 28.93 49.08 5.52
CA PHE A 895 27.70 48.62 6.15
C PHE A 895 27.98 47.75 7.39
N SER A 896 27.09 47.84 8.38
CA SER A 896 27.17 46.99 9.57
C SER A 896 26.79 45.54 9.22
N LEU A 897 27.22 44.58 10.04
CA LEU A 897 26.87 43.17 9.84
C LEU A 897 25.34 42.96 9.87
N ALA A 898 24.62 43.75 10.68
CA ALA A 898 23.15 43.75 10.74
C ALA A 898 22.51 44.12 9.39
N THR A 899 23.09 45.05 8.63
CA THR A 899 22.61 45.41 7.29
C THR A 899 22.71 44.23 6.32
N TYR A 900 23.83 43.48 6.33
CA TYR A 900 23.98 42.28 5.52
C TYR A 900 22.98 41.18 5.92
N MET A 901 22.71 41.01 7.22
CA MET A 901 21.66 40.10 7.69
C MET A 901 20.26 40.54 7.20
N ALA A 902 19.98 41.84 7.21
CA ALA A 902 18.71 42.38 6.72
C ALA A 902 18.51 42.15 5.20
N PHE A 903 19.58 42.21 4.40
CA PHE A 903 19.52 41.87 2.97
C PHE A 903 19.14 40.41 2.70
N LEU A 904 19.40 39.50 3.65
CA LEU A 904 18.99 38.10 3.54
C LEU A 904 17.52 37.86 3.89
N LEU A 905 16.86 38.81 4.55
CA LEU A 905 15.49 38.65 5.03
C LEU A 905 14.47 38.38 3.90
N PRO A 906 14.46 39.13 2.77
CA PRO A 906 13.55 38.84 1.66
C PRO A 906 13.80 37.44 1.06
N LEU A 907 15.07 37.04 0.94
CA LEU A 907 15.45 35.73 0.43
C LEU A 907 14.90 34.60 1.32
N PHE A 908 15.09 34.71 2.64
CA PHE A 908 14.62 33.67 3.55
C PHE A 908 13.11 33.66 3.74
N LEU A 909 12.43 34.80 3.66
CA LEU A 909 10.98 34.83 3.59
C LEU A 909 10.48 34.07 2.36
N ALA A 910 11.07 34.31 1.18
CA ALA A 910 10.71 33.61 -0.05
C ALA A 910 11.02 32.10 0.01
N LEU A 911 12.20 31.72 0.49
CA LEU A 911 12.59 30.30 0.63
C LEU A 911 11.70 29.56 1.65
N CYS A 912 11.32 30.21 2.76
CA CYS A 912 10.43 29.61 3.76
C CYS A 912 8.96 29.59 3.33
N SER A 913 8.57 30.26 2.25
CA SER A 913 7.26 30.07 1.60
C SER A 913 7.13 28.68 0.96
N ILE A 914 8.22 27.95 0.78
CA ILE A 914 8.20 26.58 0.24
C ILE A 914 7.68 25.62 1.33
N ARG A 915 6.41 25.21 1.20
CA ARG A 915 5.73 24.36 2.20
C ARG A 915 6.07 22.87 2.10
N HIS A 916 6.54 22.40 0.96
CA HIS A 916 6.81 20.99 0.72
C HIS A 916 8.29 20.74 0.40
N LEU A 917 8.95 19.92 1.23
CA LEU A 917 10.36 19.55 1.09
C LEU A 917 10.72 18.96 -0.29
N LYS A 918 9.77 18.36 -1.02
CA LYS A 918 10.01 17.79 -2.35
C LYS A 918 10.60 18.81 -3.34
N TYR A 919 10.19 20.07 -3.24
CA TYR A 919 10.67 21.14 -4.14
C TYR A 919 12.11 21.58 -3.81
N LEU A 920 12.60 21.25 -2.61
CA LEU A 920 13.98 21.52 -2.19
C LEU A 920 14.93 20.37 -2.52
N ALA A 921 14.44 19.21 -2.99
CA ALA A 921 15.27 18.02 -3.19
C ALA A 921 16.37 18.23 -4.26
N ILE A 922 16.03 18.78 -5.42
CA ILE A 922 16.98 19.03 -6.51
C ILE A 922 17.97 20.15 -6.13
N PRO A 923 17.53 21.35 -5.69
CA PRO A 923 18.46 22.40 -5.25
C PRO A 923 19.40 21.94 -4.13
N SER A 924 18.90 21.13 -3.20
CA SER A 924 19.70 20.66 -2.09
C SER A 924 20.74 19.59 -2.49
N THR A 925 20.45 18.80 -3.53
CA THR A 925 21.43 17.87 -4.10
C THR A 925 22.55 18.64 -4.80
N LEU A 926 22.22 19.67 -5.58
CA LEU A 926 23.20 20.54 -6.22
C LEU A 926 24.06 21.29 -5.18
N ALA A 927 23.44 21.80 -4.11
CA ALA A 927 24.14 22.44 -3.01
C ALA A 927 25.18 21.50 -2.37
N ASN A 928 24.86 20.22 -2.17
CA ASN A 928 25.83 19.27 -1.61
C ASN A 928 27.07 19.06 -2.50
N LEU A 929 26.89 19.04 -3.83
CA LEU A 929 28.02 18.95 -4.78
C LEU A 929 28.92 20.19 -4.70
N VAL A 930 28.30 21.37 -4.68
CA VAL A 930 29.01 22.65 -4.49
C VAL A 930 29.77 22.66 -3.17
N TYR A 931 29.19 22.10 -2.10
CA TYR A 931 29.84 22.02 -0.79
C TYR A 931 31.08 21.12 -0.79
N CYS A 932 31.04 19.99 -1.51
CA CYS A 932 32.20 19.12 -1.68
C CYS A 932 33.35 19.85 -2.40
N VAL A 933 33.04 20.61 -3.45
CA VAL A 933 34.04 21.42 -4.17
C VAL A 933 34.65 22.48 -3.23
N ALA A 934 33.82 23.16 -2.44
CA ALA A 934 34.29 24.14 -1.46
C ALA A 934 35.23 23.52 -0.42
N PHE A 935 34.97 22.30 0.06
CA PHE A 935 35.88 21.57 0.95
C PHE A 935 37.20 21.25 0.29
N VAL A 936 37.20 20.73 -0.94
CA VAL A 936 38.43 20.38 -1.66
C VAL A 936 39.35 21.60 -1.79
N ILE A 937 38.80 22.75 -2.19
CA ILE A 937 39.56 24.00 -2.33
C ILE A 937 40.08 24.47 -0.95
N THR A 938 39.24 24.39 0.09
CA THR A 938 39.62 24.78 1.45
C THR A 938 40.76 23.89 1.98
N PHE A 939 40.69 22.58 1.78
CA PHE A 939 41.74 21.65 2.17
C PHE A 939 43.04 21.86 1.39
N GLN A 940 42.94 22.10 0.08
CA GLN A 940 44.11 22.43 -0.74
C GLN A 940 44.86 23.63 -0.14
N TYR A 941 44.14 24.68 0.27
CA TYR A 941 44.76 25.84 0.91
C TYR A 941 45.36 25.52 2.29
N ILE A 942 44.67 24.74 3.12
CA ILE A 942 45.17 24.33 4.45
C ILE A 942 46.49 23.57 4.32
N PHE A 943 46.60 22.66 3.35
CA PHE A 943 47.75 21.77 3.18
C PHE A 943 48.93 22.39 2.43
N GLN A 944 48.75 23.53 1.75
CA GLN A 944 49.78 24.15 0.92
C GLN A 944 51.03 24.55 1.72
N GLU A 945 50.85 25.05 2.95
CA GLU A 945 51.95 25.42 3.86
C GLU A 945 51.56 25.18 5.32
N LEU A 946 51.76 23.96 5.83
CA LEU A 946 51.45 23.63 7.23
C LEU A 946 52.58 24.04 8.19
N PRO A 947 52.34 24.94 9.16
CA PRO A 947 53.31 25.27 10.20
C PRO A 947 53.56 24.08 11.14
N SER A 948 54.69 24.10 11.86
CA SER A 948 54.97 23.08 12.87
C SER A 948 53.91 23.09 13.98
N TRP A 949 53.28 21.94 14.22
CA TRP A 949 52.27 21.74 15.26
C TRP A 949 52.76 22.06 16.68
N ARG A 950 54.09 22.05 16.90
CA ARG A 950 54.72 22.35 18.19
C ARG A 950 54.47 23.80 18.67
N ARG A 951 54.06 24.70 17.78
CA ARG A 951 53.73 26.10 18.14
C ARG A 951 52.43 26.23 18.93
N LEU A 952 51.60 25.19 18.96
CA LEU A 952 50.27 25.22 19.57
C LEU A 952 50.27 24.57 20.94
N PRO A 953 49.47 25.09 21.89
CA PRO A 953 49.31 24.47 23.19
C PRO A 953 48.63 23.09 23.05
N SER A 954 49.18 22.10 23.74
CA SER A 954 48.61 20.74 23.76
C SER A 954 47.25 20.69 24.48
N ILE A 955 47.11 21.49 25.55
CA ILE A 955 45.91 21.70 26.35
C ILE A 955 45.76 23.22 26.54
N GLN A 956 44.55 23.75 26.35
CA GLN A 956 44.20 25.14 26.67
C GLN A 956 43.69 25.31 28.10
N SER A 957 43.44 26.56 28.49
CA SER A 957 42.92 26.88 29.81
C SER A 957 41.53 26.27 30.06
N LEU A 958 41.32 25.76 31.28
CA LEU A 958 40.10 25.00 31.63
C LEU A 958 38.81 25.84 31.53
N ASP A 959 38.91 27.17 31.63
CA ASP A 959 37.80 28.12 31.49
C ASP A 959 37.27 28.24 30.06
N ARG A 960 38.05 27.84 29.04
CA ARG A 960 37.63 27.85 27.62
C ARG A 960 37.04 26.54 27.15
N LEU A 961 37.27 25.44 27.87
CA LEU A 961 36.71 24.13 27.54
C LEU A 961 35.18 24.11 27.39
N PRO A 962 34.38 24.87 28.18
CA PRO A 962 32.94 24.94 27.96
C PRO A 962 32.54 25.51 26.60
N LEU A 963 33.34 26.42 26.01
CA LEU A 963 33.12 26.97 24.66
C LEU A 963 33.44 25.92 23.58
N ALA A 964 34.51 25.15 23.80
CA ALA A 964 34.84 24.01 22.94
C ALA A 964 33.72 22.98 22.94
N PHE A 965 33.18 22.65 24.13
CA PHE A 965 32.05 21.73 24.27
C PHE A 965 30.82 22.19 23.50
N GLY A 966 30.41 23.46 23.66
CA GLY A 966 29.27 24.02 22.93
C GLY A 966 29.43 23.92 21.41
N SER A 967 30.62 24.25 20.90
CA SER A 967 30.94 24.21 19.47
C SER A 967 30.92 22.79 18.91
N LEU A 968 31.48 21.82 19.66
CA LEU A 968 31.39 20.40 19.31
C LEU A 968 29.94 19.90 19.32
N MET A 969 29.14 20.27 20.32
CA MET A 969 27.74 19.89 20.37
C MET A 969 26.94 20.43 19.20
N PHE A 970 27.21 21.65 18.76
CA PHE A 970 26.59 22.20 17.55
C PHE A 970 26.94 21.39 16.30
N ALA A 971 28.20 20.95 16.17
CA ALA A 971 28.66 20.12 15.07
C ALA A 971 28.06 18.70 15.03
N PHE A 972 27.49 18.22 16.14
CA PHE A 972 26.92 16.86 16.26
C PHE A 972 25.39 16.85 16.39
N SER A 973 24.68 17.78 15.73
CA SER A 973 23.23 18.02 15.89
C SER A 973 22.28 17.02 15.20
N ALA A 974 22.71 15.78 14.95
CA ALA A 974 21.93 14.75 14.24
C ALA A 974 20.73 14.18 15.03
N ALA A 975 20.63 14.44 16.34
CA ALA A 975 19.56 13.89 17.19
C ALA A 975 18.14 14.30 16.73
N GLY A 976 17.99 15.46 16.08
CA GLY A 976 16.70 15.92 15.54
C GLY A 976 16.27 15.24 14.24
N THR A 977 17.21 14.69 13.47
CA THR A 977 16.97 14.12 12.13
C THR A 977 17.05 12.60 12.11
N ILE A 978 17.69 11.98 13.10
CA ILE A 978 17.92 10.53 13.13
C ILE A 978 16.62 9.71 13.11
N LEU A 979 15.62 10.07 13.92
CA LEU A 979 14.35 9.33 13.94
C LEU A 979 13.50 9.56 12.68
N PRO A 980 13.37 10.76 12.13
CA PRO A 980 12.76 10.95 10.80
C PRO A 980 13.40 10.12 9.68
N ILE A 981 14.73 9.95 9.69
CA ILE A 981 15.45 9.10 8.74
C ILE A 981 15.15 7.62 9.03
N GLU A 982 15.32 7.19 10.29
CA GLU A 982 15.04 5.83 10.78
C GLU A 982 13.64 5.39 10.39
N ASN A 983 12.63 6.23 10.66
CA ASN A 983 11.22 5.97 10.40
C ASN A 983 10.90 5.73 8.91
N LYS A 984 11.78 6.16 7.99
CA LYS A 984 11.64 5.96 6.54
C LYS A 984 12.55 4.87 5.97
N THR A 985 13.45 4.30 6.77
CA THR A 985 14.36 3.23 6.32
C THR A 985 13.63 1.92 6.05
N LYS A 986 14.00 1.25 4.95
CA LYS A 986 13.45 -0.07 4.58
C LYS A 986 13.98 -1.21 5.46
N PHE A 987 15.22 -1.09 5.93
CA PHE A 987 15.91 -2.11 6.73
C PHE A 987 16.33 -1.57 8.12
N PRO A 988 15.41 -1.37 9.07
CA PRO A 988 15.72 -0.84 10.41
C PRO A 988 16.89 -1.52 11.18
N LYS A 989 17.20 -2.79 10.89
CA LYS A 989 18.36 -3.50 11.45
C LYS A 989 19.70 -2.91 11.00
N SER A 990 19.78 -2.41 9.76
CA SER A 990 21.01 -1.80 9.21
C SER A 990 21.36 -0.48 9.90
N MET A 991 20.40 0.20 10.52
CA MET A 991 20.65 1.48 11.20
C MET A 991 21.63 1.34 12.38
N ASN A 992 21.46 0.31 13.22
CA ASN A 992 22.25 0.11 14.45
C ASN A 992 23.32 -1.00 14.35
N ALA A 993 23.44 -1.67 13.20
CA ALA A 993 24.49 -2.67 12.98
C ALA A 993 25.90 -2.08 13.19
N TRP A 994 26.88 -2.95 13.49
CA TRP A 994 28.27 -2.52 13.74
C TRP A 994 28.91 -1.79 12.55
N ASN A 995 28.70 -2.29 11.34
CA ASN A 995 29.01 -1.63 10.06
C ASN A 995 27.78 -0.95 9.44
N GLY A 996 26.79 -0.65 10.27
CA GLY A 996 25.50 -0.08 9.86
C GLY A 996 25.57 1.39 9.48
N VAL A 997 24.42 1.93 9.06
CA VAL A 997 24.26 3.31 8.57
C VAL A 997 24.75 4.33 9.59
N LEU A 998 24.36 4.19 10.87
CA LEU A 998 24.71 5.14 11.93
C LEU A 998 26.21 5.16 12.23
N ASN A 999 26.83 3.98 12.38
CA ASN A 999 28.26 3.86 12.67
C ASN A 999 29.10 4.39 11.51
N THR A 1000 28.75 4.01 10.29
CA THR A 1000 29.47 4.43 9.08
C THR A 1000 29.37 5.94 8.89
N SER A 1001 28.18 6.52 9.04
CA SER A 1001 28.00 7.97 8.99
C SER A 1001 28.83 8.69 10.04
N CYS A 1002 28.79 8.22 11.30
CA CYS A 1002 29.50 8.86 12.40
C CYS A 1002 31.01 8.77 12.21
N ALA A 1003 31.53 7.63 11.74
CA ALA A 1003 32.95 7.45 11.44
C ALA A 1003 33.43 8.39 10.32
N LEU A 1004 32.69 8.47 9.20
CA LEU A 1004 33.02 9.37 8.09
C LEU A 1004 32.98 10.85 8.52
N SER A 1005 31.95 11.26 9.26
CA SER A 1005 31.89 12.63 9.80
C SER A 1005 33.03 12.91 10.78
N THR A 1006 33.42 11.94 11.61
CA THR A 1006 34.52 12.10 12.57
C THR A 1006 35.87 12.26 11.87
N ILE A 1007 36.13 11.48 10.82
CA ILE A 1007 37.33 11.62 9.99
C ILE A 1007 37.40 13.04 9.42
N LEU A 1008 36.29 13.53 8.87
CA LEU A 1008 36.21 14.89 8.35
C LEU A 1008 36.43 15.94 9.47
N TYR A 1009 35.87 15.75 10.66
CA TYR A 1009 35.98 16.72 11.76
C TYR A 1009 37.39 16.76 12.33
N ILE A 1010 38.07 15.61 12.42
CA ILE A 1010 39.48 15.54 12.76
C ILE A 1010 40.30 16.28 11.70
N ALA A 1011 40.05 16.00 10.41
CA ALA A 1011 40.78 16.65 9.32
C ALA A 1011 40.61 18.18 9.33
N VAL A 1012 39.37 18.67 9.41
CA VAL A 1012 39.09 20.12 9.45
C VAL A 1012 39.61 20.73 10.74
N GLY A 1013 39.27 20.16 11.90
CA GLY A 1013 39.61 20.68 13.22
C GLY A 1013 41.11 20.71 13.51
N PHE A 1014 41.79 19.58 13.34
CA PHE A 1014 43.20 19.42 13.68
C PHE A 1014 44.09 20.23 12.72
N TYR A 1015 43.95 20.05 11.41
CA TYR A 1015 44.78 20.76 10.44
C TYR A 1015 44.39 22.23 10.30
N GLY A 1016 43.11 22.58 10.46
CA GLY A 1016 42.65 23.96 10.52
C GLY A 1016 43.29 24.72 11.68
N TYR A 1017 43.32 24.11 12.87
CA TYR A 1017 43.99 24.73 14.02
C TYR A 1017 45.51 24.80 13.83
N ILE A 1018 46.15 23.78 13.24
CA ILE A 1018 47.59 23.84 12.88
C ILE A 1018 47.88 25.02 11.95
N ARG A 1019 47.04 25.26 10.94
CA ARG A 1019 47.23 26.33 9.96
C ARG A 1019 47.01 27.72 10.57
N PHE A 1020 45.90 27.91 11.28
CA PHE A 1020 45.47 29.26 11.71
C PHE A 1020 45.75 29.60 13.18
N GLY A 1021 46.08 28.62 14.04
CA GLY A 1021 46.42 28.85 15.44
C GLY A 1021 45.34 29.58 16.22
N SER A 1022 45.71 30.59 17.01
CA SER A 1022 44.76 31.40 17.78
C SER A 1022 43.81 32.26 16.91
N ASP A 1023 44.15 32.45 15.63
CA ASP A 1023 43.42 33.35 14.73
C ASP A 1023 42.25 32.66 14.02
N VAL A 1024 41.96 31.40 14.38
CA VAL A 1024 40.79 30.66 13.87
C VAL A 1024 39.51 31.46 14.12
N ALA A 1025 38.75 31.70 13.06
CA ALA A 1025 37.43 32.32 13.13
C ALA A 1025 36.34 31.27 13.40
N GLY A 1026 35.10 31.72 13.68
CA GLY A 1026 33.96 30.84 13.92
C GLY A 1026 33.55 29.96 12.73
N SER A 1027 34.15 30.20 11.56
CA SER A 1027 34.15 29.28 10.43
C SER A 1027 35.52 29.32 9.76
N ILE A 1028 36.11 28.15 9.48
CA ILE A 1028 37.42 28.06 8.81
C ILE A 1028 37.48 28.76 7.45
N THR A 1029 36.35 28.85 6.74
CA THR A 1029 36.26 29.54 5.45
C THR A 1029 36.40 31.06 5.57
N LEU A 1030 36.15 31.63 6.75
CA LEU A 1030 36.39 33.07 7.01
C LEU A 1030 37.88 33.39 7.20
N ASN A 1031 38.70 32.37 7.49
CA ASN A 1031 40.16 32.51 7.55
C ASN A 1031 40.83 32.49 6.16
N LEU A 1032 40.09 32.13 5.10
CA LEU A 1032 40.63 32.14 3.74
C LEU A 1032 40.91 33.58 3.26
N PRO A 1033 41.95 33.80 2.41
CA PRO A 1033 42.32 35.11 1.92
C PRO A 1033 41.13 35.88 1.34
N LYS A 1034 41.08 37.18 1.62
CA LYS A 1034 39.95 38.04 1.24
C LYS A 1034 40.02 38.52 -0.20
N ASP A 1035 41.22 38.63 -0.77
CA ASP A 1035 41.43 39.34 -2.05
C ASP A 1035 41.47 38.41 -3.27
N GLU A 1036 41.68 37.11 -3.07
CA GLU A 1036 41.79 36.15 -4.17
C GLU A 1036 40.42 35.66 -4.69
N PRO A 1037 40.19 35.67 -6.02
CA PRO A 1037 38.92 35.26 -6.62
C PRO A 1037 38.47 33.84 -6.26
N LEU A 1038 39.42 32.90 -6.15
CA LEU A 1038 39.12 31.50 -5.84
C LEU A 1038 38.49 31.35 -4.45
N TYR A 1039 39.03 32.02 -3.44
CA TYR A 1039 38.53 31.93 -2.07
C TYR A 1039 37.28 32.79 -1.84
N LYS A 1040 37.14 33.90 -2.57
CA LYS A 1040 35.85 34.60 -2.68
C LYS A 1040 34.75 33.68 -3.20
N ALA A 1041 35.06 32.87 -4.23
CA ALA A 1041 34.12 31.88 -4.74
C ALA A 1041 33.77 30.82 -3.68
N VAL A 1042 34.73 30.31 -2.91
CA VAL A 1042 34.46 29.38 -1.79
C VAL A 1042 33.50 29.99 -0.77
N LYS A 1043 33.69 31.27 -0.39
CA LYS A 1043 32.81 31.97 0.55
C LYS A 1043 31.38 32.06 0.02
N LEU A 1044 31.20 32.40 -1.26
CA LEU A 1044 29.87 32.42 -1.90
C LEU A 1044 29.25 31.02 -2.05
N MET A 1045 30.07 30.00 -2.36
CA MET A 1045 29.63 28.61 -2.45
C MET A 1045 29.06 28.14 -1.11
N VAL A 1046 29.77 28.33 0.00
CA VAL A 1046 29.26 27.94 1.33
C VAL A 1046 28.05 28.78 1.73
N SER A 1047 27.99 30.08 1.40
CA SER A 1047 26.79 30.90 1.61
C SER A 1047 25.57 30.33 0.88
N PHE A 1048 25.70 29.98 -0.41
CA PHE A 1048 24.63 29.39 -1.20
C PHE A 1048 24.13 28.07 -0.59
N VAL A 1049 25.04 27.19 -0.19
CA VAL A 1049 24.72 25.90 0.43
C VAL A 1049 23.91 26.07 1.71
N VAL A 1050 24.32 27.01 2.56
CA VAL A 1050 23.62 27.31 3.81
C VAL A 1050 22.26 27.95 3.55
N SER A 1051 22.13 28.80 2.52
CA SER A 1051 20.84 29.40 2.14
C SER A 1051 19.82 28.35 1.72
N ILE A 1052 20.22 27.35 0.93
CA ILE A 1052 19.34 26.23 0.54
C ILE A 1052 19.00 25.33 1.74
N SER A 1053 19.87 25.28 2.76
CA SER A 1053 19.66 24.49 3.97
C SER A 1053 18.73 25.13 4.99
N TYR A 1054 18.57 26.45 4.93
CA TYR A 1054 17.73 27.24 5.83
C TYR A 1054 16.25 26.75 5.91
N PRO A 1055 15.49 26.63 4.80
CA PRO A 1055 14.09 26.20 4.89
C PRO A 1055 13.90 24.76 5.39
N MET A 1056 14.93 23.91 5.33
CA MET A 1056 14.85 22.54 5.85
C MET A 1056 14.72 22.51 7.38
N GLN A 1057 15.33 23.48 8.09
CA GLN A 1057 15.27 23.58 9.55
C GLN A 1057 13.88 23.99 10.07
N PHE A 1058 13.04 24.57 9.21
CA PHE A 1058 11.66 24.95 9.55
C PHE A 1058 10.69 23.76 9.53
N TYR A 1059 11.10 22.61 9.00
CA TYR A 1059 10.22 21.45 8.88
C TYR A 1059 9.76 20.93 10.24
N VAL A 1060 10.68 20.71 11.20
CA VAL A 1060 10.34 20.18 12.53
C VAL A 1060 9.47 21.16 13.35
N PRO A 1061 9.80 22.46 13.45
CA PRO A 1061 8.93 23.44 14.10
C PRO A 1061 7.53 23.52 13.46
N MET A 1062 7.45 23.49 12.13
CA MET A 1062 6.17 23.60 11.43
C MET A 1062 5.32 22.34 11.56
N ASP A 1063 5.90 21.14 11.57
CA ASP A 1063 5.17 19.88 11.84
C ASP A 1063 4.55 19.88 13.24
N ILE A 1064 5.23 20.46 14.24
CA ILE A 1064 4.69 20.60 15.61
C ILE A 1064 3.51 21.58 15.62
N VAL A 1065 3.61 22.72 14.91
CA VAL A 1065 2.60 23.78 14.93
C VAL A 1065 1.38 23.43 14.05
N ILE A 1066 1.58 22.81 12.89
CA ILE A 1066 0.51 22.51 11.92
C ILE A 1066 -0.52 21.55 12.50
N LEU A 1067 -0.10 20.58 13.30
CA LEU A 1067 -1.00 19.66 14.00
C LEU A 1067 -1.96 20.40 14.94
N LYS A 1068 -1.48 21.47 15.58
CA LYS A 1068 -2.30 22.29 16.48
C LYS A 1068 -3.20 23.26 15.69
N LEU A 1069 -2.73 23.82 14.59
CA LEU A 1069 -3.54 24.63 13.68
C LEU A 1069 -4.70 23.82 13.08
N GLN A 1070 -4.44 22.57 12.67
CA GLN A 1070 -5.47 21.67 12.13
C GLN A 1070 -6.58 21.36 13.13
N GLN A 1071 -6.26 21.31 14.43
CA GLN A 1071 -7.24 21.08 15.50
C GLN A 1071 -8.01 22.33 15.93
N THR A 1072 -7.53 23.53 15.56
CA THR A 1072 -8.08 24.81 16.07
C THR A 1072 -8.79 25.61 14.98
N ILE A 1073 -8.37 25.49 13.71
CA ILE A 1073 -8.90 26.28 12.59
C ILE A 1073 -9.45 25.32 11.52
N ASP A 1074 -10.77 25.25 11.39
CA ASP A 1074 -11.45 24.37 10.43
C ASP A 1074 -11.48 24.94 9.00
N ARG A 1075 -11.33 26.26 8.83
CA ARG A 1075 -11.35 26.92 7.52
C ARG A 1075 -10.02 26.75 6.77
N PRO A 1076 -9.98 26.11 5.59
CA PRO A 1076 -8.73 25.79 4.89
C PRO A 1076 -7.95 27.02 4.42
N GLY A 1077 -8.62 28.06 3.93
CA GLY A 1077 -7.96 29.31 3.53
C GLY A 1077 -7.33 30.07 4.70
N LEU A 1078 -8.02 30.14 5.84
CA LEU A 1078 -7.50 30.76 7.06
C LEU A 1078 -6.35 29.95 7.67
N ARG A 1079 -6.41 28.62 7.57
CA ARG A 1079 -5.33 27.72 7.98
C ARG A 1079 -4.07 27.94 7.14
N LEU A 1080 -4.22 28.09 5.82
CA LEU A 1080 -3.11 28.39 4.92
C LEU A 1080 -2.48 29.76 5.21
N ALA A 1081 -3.32 30.79 5.43
CA ALA A 1081 -2.85 32.12 5.80
C ALA A 1081 -2.12 32.10 7.16
N ALA A 1082 -2.65 31.38 8.14
CA ALA A 1082 -2.01 31.21 9.45
C ALA A 1082 -0.67 30.47 9.35
N GLU A 1083 -0.56 29.45 8.49
CA GLU A 1083 0.70 28.74 8.25
C GLU A 1083 1.79 29.69 7.71
N TYR A 1084 1.48 30.50 6.69
CA TYR A 1084 2.44 31.49 6.16
C TYR A 1084 2.78 32.57 7.18
N ALA A 1085 1.78 33.09 7.90
CA ALA A 1085 2.00 34.09 8.95
C ALA A 1085 2.97 33.57 10.03
N ILE A 1086 2.80 32.31 10.46
CA ILE A 1086 3.69 31.68 11.44
C ILE A 1086 5.09 31.47 10.86
N ARG A 1087 5.23 30.98 9.63
CA ARG A 1087 6.53 30.80 8.97
C ARG A 1087 7.30 32.12 8.90
N TYR A 1088 6.64 33.20 8.46
CA TYR A 1088 7.27 34.52 8.38
C TYR A 1088 7.60 35.09 9.75
N THR A 1089 6.73 34.89 10.74
CA THR A 1089 7.00 35.29 12.14
C THR A 1089 8.23 34.56 12.68
N LEU A 1090 8.37 33.26 12.41
CA LEU A 1090 9.53 32.47 12.83
C LEU A 1090 10.82 32.96 12.13
N VAL A 1091 10.78 33.33 10.85
CA VAL A 1091 11.93 33.95 10.14
C VAL A 1091 12.35 35.26 10.81
N LEU A 1092 11.38 36.12 11.17
CA LEU A 1092 11.65 37.37 11.87
C LEU A 1092 12.27 37.12 13.26
N ILE A 1093 11.76 36.14 14.01
CA ILE A 1093 12.33 35.73 15.30
C ILE A 1093 13.79 35.29 15.14
N THR A 1094 14.08 34.45 14.14
CA THR A 1094 15.45 33.98 13.91
C THR A 1094 16.40 35.10 13.49
N PHE A 1095 15.91 36.09 12.74
CA PHE A 1095 16.65 37.30 12.39
C PHE A 1095 16.95 38.14 13.64
N THR A 1096 15.95 38.40 14.50
CA THR A 1096 16.15 39.14 15.75
C THR A 1096 17.18 38.46 16.65
N PHE A 1097 17.14 37.13 16.79
CA PHE A 1097 18.16 36.42 17.56
C PHE A 1097 19.57 36.50 16.94
N ALA A 1098 19.67 36.51 15.60
CA ALA A 1098 20.95 36.70 14.91
C ALA A 1098 21.52 38.10 15.13
N GLU A 1099 20.67 39.12 15.15
CA GLU A 1099 21.05 40.50 15.47
C GLU A 1099 21.50 40.66 16.93
N LEU A 1100 20.84 39.97 17.87
CA LEU A 1100 21.19 39.99 19.30
C LEU A 1100 22.53 39.34 19.63
N VAL A 1101 23.03 38.42 18.79
CA VAL A 1101 24.32 37.75 18.99
C VAL A 1101 25.11 37.71 17.66
N PRO A 1102 25.68 38.84 17.24
CA PRO A 1102 26.38 38.97 15.95
C PRO A 1102 27.82 38.44 16.01
N HIS A 1103 28.08 37.41 16.82
CA HIS A 1103 29.37 36.75 16.98
C HIS A 1103 29.22 35.26 16.68
N LEU A 1104 29.62 34.85 15.47
CA LEU A 1104 29.35 33.52 14.94
C LEU A 1104 29.79 32.38 15.89
N GLY A 1105 31.05 32.36 16.33
CA GLY A 1105 31.59 31.29 17.16
C GLY A 1105 30.94 31.17 18.55
N LEU A 1106 30.74 32.31 19.23
CA LEU A 1106 30.07 32.34 20.53
C LEU A 1106 28.59 31.92 20.43
N PHE A 1107 27.93 32.27 19.33
CA PHE A 1107 26.54 31.89 19.12
C PHE A 1107 26.40 30.39 18.80
N ILE A 1108 27.31 29.85 17.97
CA ILE A 1108 27.44 28.40 17.72
C ILE A 1108 27.60 27.66 19.04
N SER A 1109 28.52 28.11 19.89
CA SER A 1109 28.74 27.53 21.21
C SER A 1109 27.49 27.58 22.10
N LEU A 1110 26.80 28.73 22.15
CA LEU A 1110 25.58 28.91 22.94
C LEU A 1110 24.46 27.95 22.51
N VAL A 1111 24.18 27.88 21.20
CA VAL A 1111 23.12 27.01 20.66
C VAL A 1111 23.43 25.55 20.93
N GLY A 1112 24.68 25.12 20.68
CA GLY A 1112 25.11 23.75 20.92
C GLY A 1112 25.05 23.36 22.39
N ALA A 1113 25.56 24.21 23.29
CA ALA A 1113 25.54 23.97 24.72
C ALA A 1113 24.11 23.90 25.29
N LEU A 1114 23.25 24.87 24.96
CA LEU A 1114 21.91 24.99 25.56
C LEU A 1114 20.93 23.94 25.04
N THR A 1115 20.87 23.75 23.72
CA THR A 1115 19.79 22.99 23.09
C THR A 1115 20.23 21.59 22.65
N THR A 1116 21.38 21.50 21.97
CA THR A 1116 21.85 20.22 21.41
C THR A 1116 22.35 19.27 22.51
N SER A 1117 22.96 19.77 23.58
CA SER A 1117 23.33 18.95 24.76
C SER A 1117 22.13 18.25 25.39
N ALA A 1118 20.98 18.94 25.50
CA ALA A 1118 19.78 18.33 26.06
C ALA A 1118 19.23 17.23 25.15
N LEU A 1119 19.11 17.52 23.85
CA LEU A 1119 18.62 16.59 22.82
C LEU A 1119 19.55 15.38 22.62
N THR A 1120 20.84 15.52 22.88
CA THR A 1120 21.82 14.48 22.53
C THR A 1120 22.28 13.71 23.76
N PHE A 1121 22.57 14.37 24.88
CA PHE A 1121 23.20 13.71 26.05
C PHE A 1121 22.29 13.60 27.28
N ILE A 1122 21.14 14.27 27.31
CA ILE A 1122 20.25 14.22 28.48
C ILE A 1122 19.00 13.39 28.20
N PHE A 1123 18.26 13.70 27.13
CA PHE A 1123 17.01 13.00 26.85
C PHE A 1123 17.19 11.52 26.47
N PRO A 1124 18.14 11.11 25.61
CA PRO A 1124 18.28 9.69 25.25
C PRO A 1124 18.56 8.76 26.43
N PRO A 1125 19.53 9.05 27.34
CA PRO A 1125 19.77 8.22 28.51
C PRO A 1125 18.55 8.11 29.44
N ILE A 1126 17.81 9.21 29.64
CA ILE A 1126 16.57 9.20 30.43
C ILE A 1126 15.51 8.30 29.77
N ILE A 1127 15.36 8.39 28.45
CA ILE A 1127 14.40 7.56 27.69
C ILE A 1127 14.76 6.08 27.81
N GLU A 1128 16.05 5.71 27.74
CA GLU A 1128 16.48 4.32 27.91
C GLU A 1128 16.15 3.77 29.30
N ILE A 1129 16.50 4.52 30.36
CA ILE A 1129 16.20 4.14 31.75
C ILE A 1129 14.69 3.88 31.92
N LEU A 1130 13.85 4.75 31.35
CA LEU A 1130 12.39 4.64 31.44
C LEU A 1130 11.84 3.45 30.63
N CYS A 1131 12.37 3.19 29.43
CA CYS A 1131 11.93 2.08 28.58
C CYS A 1131 12.31 0.70 29.17
N GLU A 1132 13.45 0.64 29.86
CA GLU A 1132 14.03 -0.57 30.47
C GLU A 1132 13.55 -0.80 31.92
N TYR A 1133 12.72 0.08 32.48
CA TYR A 1133 12.18 -0.07 33.83
C TYR A 1133 11.17 -1.23 33.94
N ARG A 1134 11.47 -2.22 34.80
CA ARG A 1134 10.64 -3.44 35.01
C ARG A 1134 10.15 -3.63 36.46
N GLY A 1135 10.04 -2.56 37.24
CA GLY A 1135 9.49 -2.63 38.60
C GLY A 1135 10.39 -3.27 39.68
N SER A 1136 11.50 -3.92 39.34
CA SER A 1136 12.50 -4.43 40.29
C SER A 1136 13.82 -3.65 40.19
N VAL A 1137 14.11 -2.85 41.23
CA VAL A 1137 15.30 -1.98 41.35
C VAL A 1137 16.57 -2.79 41.72
N HIS A 1138 16.41 -4.08 42.05
CA HIS A 1138 17.48 -4.94 42.59
C HIS A 1138 18.28 -5.70 41.51
N ASN A 1139 17.97 -5.52 40.22
CA ASN A 1139 18.69 -6.18 39.13
C ASN A 1139 20.03 -5.46 38.85
N ARG A 1140 21.16 -6.14 39.09
CA ARG A 1140 22.52 -5.61 38.86
C ARG A 1140 22.74 -5.08 37.44
N ARG A 1141 22.15 -5.71 36.41
CA ARG A 1141 22.26 -5.24 35.01
C ARG A 1141 21.53 -3.92 34.79
N TRP A 1142 20.35 -3.76 35.39
CA TRP A 1142 19.58 -2.52 35.33
C TRP A 1142 20.29 -1.40 36.12
N GLN A 1143 20.87 -1.71 37.28
CA GLN A 1143 21.68 -0.76 38.06
C GLN A 1143 22.92 -0.27 37.29
N LEU A 1144 23.62 -1.16 36.58
CA LEU A 1144 24.76 -0.79 35.73
C LEU A 1144 24.33 0.09 34.55
N LEU A 1145 23.20 -0.22 33.90
CA LEU A 1145 22.62 0.60 32.84
C LEU A 1145 22.26 1.99 33.35
N VAL A 1146 21.60 2.08 34.51
CA VAL A 1146 21.23 3.35 35.15
C VAL A 1146 22.48 4.15 35.50
N PHE A 1147 23.49 3.52 36.10
CA PHE A 1147 24.74 4.20 36.45
C PHE A 1147 25.44 4.80 35.23
N GLY A 1148 25.62 4.01 34.15
CA GLY A 1148 26.23 4.49 32.92
C GLY A 1148 25.46 5.65 32.28
N ASN A 1149 24.14 5.53 32.20
CA ASN A 1149 23.28 6.59 31.65
C ASN A 1149 23.24 7.85 32.52
N LEU A 1150 23.34 7.73 33.85
CA LEU A 1150 23.46 8.86 34.75
C LEU A 1150 24.80 9.61 34.58
N LEU A 1151 25.89 8.91 34.28
CA LEU A 1151 27.18 9.55 33.97
C LEU A 1151 27.12 10.35 32.67
N ILE A 1152 26.46 9.81 31.62
CA ILE A 1152 26.24 10.53 30.36
C ILE A 1152 25.36 11.77 30.59
N CYS A 1153 24.26 11.62 31.33
CA CYS A 1153 23.41 12.75 31.72
C CYS A 1153 24.19 13.81 32.51
N LEU A 1154 25.04 13.40 33.44
CA LEU A 1154 25.86 14.31 34.24
C LEU A 1154 26.84 15.08 33.33
N PHE A 1155 27.54 14.40 32.43
CA PHE A 1155 28.42 15.03 31.44
C PHE A 1155 27.66 16.05 30.58
N GLY A 1156 26.49 15.66 30.05
CA GLY A 1156 25.62 16.54 29.28
C GLY A 1156 25.09 17.74 30.07
N MET A 1157 24.70 17.56 31.34
CA MET A 1157 24.21 18.64 32.20
C MET A 1157 25.34 19.62 32.58
N VAL A 1158 26.52 19.10 32.92
CA VAL A 1158 27.68 19.95 33.22
C VAL A 1158 28.05 20.77 32.00
N GLY A 1159 28.14 20.14 30.83
CA GLY A 1159 28.43 20.83 29.57
C GLY A 1159 27.34 21.85 29.18
N LEU A 1160 26.07 21.52 29.38
CA LEU A 1160 24.95 22.44 29.16
C LEU A 1160 25.06 23.67 30.05
N LEU A 1161 25.21 23.49 31.38
CA LEU A 1161 25.25 24.59 32.34
C LEU A 1161 26.51 25.45 32.15
N THR A 1162 27.69 24.82 32.15
CA THR A 1162 28.96 25.55 32.04
C THR A 1162 29.13 26.18 30.66
N GLY A 1163 28.77 25.48 29.59
CA GLY A 1163 28.85 25.98 28.21
C GLY A 1163 27.90 27.16 27.98
N THR A 1164 26.66 27.08 28.46
CA THR A 1164 25.68 28.17 28.35
C THR A 1164 26.15 29.41 29.13
N ILE A 1165 26.54 29.23 30.40
CA ILE A 1165 26.99 30.35 31.25
C ILE A 1165 28.24 31.01 30.64
N THR A 1166 29.20 30.22 30.19
CA THR A 1166 30.46 30.74 29.63
C THR A 1166 30.20 31.45 28.30
N SER A 1167 29.36 30.89 27.43
CA SER A 1167 28.99 31.54 26.16
C SER A 1167 28.27 32.87 26.40
N ILE A 1168 27.30 32.92 27.33
CA ILE A 1168 26.60 34.17 27.68
C ILE A 1168 27.57 35.20 28.27
N LYS A 1169 28.46 34.81 29.18
CA LYS A 1169 29.47 35.71 29.73
C LYS A 1169 30.40 36.26 28.65
N ALA A 1170 30.86 35.40 27.73
CA ALA A 1170 31.70 35.80 26.62
C ALA A 1170 30.98 36.76 25.66
N ILE A 1171 29.70 36.53 25.37
CA ILE A 1171 28.85 37.42 24.56
C ILE A 1171 28.68 38.77 25.26
N LEU A 1172 28.33 38.78 26.56
CA LEU A 1172 28.19 40.04 27.31
C LEU A 1172 29.51 40.81 27.39
N HIS A 1173 30.65 40.10 27.48
CA HIS A 1173 31.96 40.72 27.44
C HIS A 1173 32.28 41.30 26.07
N SER A 1174 31.94 40.62 24.97
CA SER A 1174 32.21 41.12 23.61
C SER A 1174 31.41 42.39 23.29
N PHE A 1175 30.22 42.57 23.87
CA PHE A 1175 29.48 43.83 23.77
C PHE A 1175 30.11 44.98 24.59
N ARG A 1176 30.70 44.69 25.75
CA ARG A 1176 31.34 45.71 26.62
C ARG A 1176 32.71 46.19 26.15
N VAL A 1177 33.37 45.43 25.29
CA VAL A 1177 34.69 45.80 24.71
C VAL A 1177 34.55 46.61 23.42
N ASN A 1178 33.36 46.57 22.80
CA ASN A 1178 33.03 47.33 21.59
C ASN A 1178 32.26 48.65 21.87
N GLU A 1179 31.81 48.87 23.10
CA GLU A 1179 31.48 50.20 23.66
C GLU A 1179 32.75 50.84 24.22
#